data_AF-A0A835LNM0-F1
#
_entry.id   AF-A0A835LNM0-F1
#
_cell.length_a   1.000
_cell.length_b   1.000
_cell.length_c   1.000
_cell.angle_alpha   90.00
_cell.angle_beta   90.00
_cell.angle_gamma   90.00
#
_symmetry.space_group_name_H-M   'P 1'
#
loop_
_entity.id
_entity.type
_entity.pdbx_description
1 polymer ?
#
loop_
_entity_poly.entity_id
_entity_poly.type
_entity_poly.pdbx_seq_one_letter_code
_entity_poly.pdbx_strand_id
1 'polypeptide(L)'
;MGVEGANTNEAIIPNVALISGVTGLVGKQIAKSLTALGWKVYGVARNPDVLPIQDSDYHFITCDLLDPIQSMKKLSLLGDITHIFWVTWASEFPLDSQECSDQNKAMLSNALDGILPRAKELKHVSLQTGTKHYVSIGGLSNNTNACCYIEETPRTADGHNFYYALEDLLMERLSGKVAWSVHRPGLILGSSRRTIYNVMGCLGVYGTICKHLNLPFVFGGTRECWEEVYVDGSDARLVAEQHIWASTNYDASSKEGRAFNAINGTRFTWKEIWPALAIKFGVDTSDNMFSSSFLFSEFMVDKRDAWEEIVTKEGLCQTKIEDLANWAFLDTLFRCPAKMLANRDKANRHGFTTTYQTVDSILYWIAYMREERLIPRSGILGVNIVSESIQSNLHVDIVCLMKTGLSNIQGDDGDNNEKDNMLQGEKHVVLVEKYSNGTAKRSALKFLLFGSSWYILDGDSPIQSFFEESSVNGSQQASNSSKEELFWLPDNVKEFILPAGFPGSVSDDYLEYMVLQFPTNITAWVCHTLVTSSLLKAVGVGSFSGSTAAASAAAIRWVSKDGLGAIGRLFIGGRFGNLFDDDPKQWRMYADFIGSVGSIFDLSTPLYPAYFLPLAALGNLAKAVARGLKDPSFRVIQSHFAISENLGDVAAKEEVWEVAAQLFGLALGILVLDAPGIQSSYMTLALTWMSMRLLHLWLRYQSLSALKFNTVKALLKLYSRERYILVVSSEDQIDFKILISFKAGATSQSVLRSLWQSYWLHEHWEGSNNNAFDQLKNSLVHLDERFDSFLQLLEKAGWDSQQLKLKVPKSVLTEEIDSAESH
;
A
#
# COMPACT_ATOMS: atom_id res chain seq x y z
N MET A 1 52.22 42.64 0.52
CA MET A 1 52.24 41.16 0.44
C MET A 1 51.09 40.71 1.33
N GLY A 2 49.87 40.46 0.83
CA GLY A 2 49.52 39.54 -0.27
C GLY A 2 49.90 38.14 0.21
N VAL A 3 48.95 37.27 0.59
CA VAL A 3 48.06 36.57 -0.34
C VAL A 3 46.65 36.39 0.23
N GLU A 4 45.67 36.78 -0.58
CA GLU A 4 44.24 36.59 -0.43
C GLU A 4 43.85 35.11 -0.50
N GLY A 5 42.95 34.68 0.39
CA GLY A 5 42.27 33.39 0.26
C GLY A 5 41.32 33.43 -0.92
N ALA A 6 41.59 32.63 -1.95
CA ALA A 6 40.74 32.47 -3.10
C ALA A 6 39.42 31.79 -2.68
N ASN A 7 38.33 32.58 -2.67
CA ASN A 7 36.98 32.07 -2.82
C ASN A 7 36.86 31.39 -4.19
N THR A 8 37.01 30.07 -4.25
CA THR A 8 36.54 29.30 -5.40
C THR A 8 35.05 29.03 -5.18
N ASN A 9 34.22 29.98 -5.62
CA ASN A 9 32.86 29.65 -6.06
C ASN A 9 33.01 28.72 -7.28
N GLU A 10 33.10 27.41 -7.06
CA GLU A 10 32.84 26.44 -8.12
C GLU A 10 31.38 26.66 -8.55
N ALA A 11 31.20 27.26 -9.73
CA ALA A 11 29.89 27.40 -10.33
C ALA A 11 29.25 26.01 -10.43
N ILE A 12 28.14 25.78 -9.73
CA ILE A 12 27.38 24.54 -9.80
C ILE A 12 26.96 24.37 -11.27
N ILE A 13 27.63 23.48 -12.00
CA ILE A 13 27.32 23.22 -13.41
C ILE A 13 25.93 22.58 -13.44
N PRO A 14 24.93 23.22 -14.06
CA PRO A 14 23.58 22.67 -14.12
C PRO A 14 23.57 21.36 -14.90
N ASN A 15 22.78 20.40 -14.44
CA ASN A 15 22.68 19.12 -15.11
C ASN A 15 21.79 19.23 -16.36
N VAL A 16 22.33 18.77 -17.48
CA VAL A 16 21.70 18.77 -18.80
C VAL A 16 21.62 17.34 -19.34
N ALA A 17 20.42 16.89 -19.69
CA ALA A 17 20.16 15.54 -20.17
C ALA A 17 19.85 15.49 -21.67
N LEU A 18 20.38 14.47 -22.35
CA LEU A 18 19.96 14.08 -23.70
C LEU A 18 19.25 12.72 -23.63
N ILE A 19 18.00 12.66 -24.06
CA ILE A 19 17.18 11.43 -24.05
C ILE A 19 16.97 10.95 -25.49
N SER A 20 17.64 9.85 -25.88
CA SER A 20 17.43 9.20 -27.17
C SER A 20 16.24 8.23 -27.08
N GLY A 21 15.16 8.52 -27.80
CA GLY A 21 13.89 7.78 -27.71
C GLY A 21 12.86 8.43 -26.79
N VAL A 22 12.82 9.76 -26.72
CA VAL A 22 12.00 10.50 -25.75
C VAL A 22 10.49 10.22 -25.83
N THR A 23 9.97 9.80 -27.00
CA THR A 23 8.57 9.43 -27.19
C THR A 23 8.26 7.96 -26.88
N GLY A 24 9.25 7.19 -26.42
CA GLY A 24 9.09 5.80 -26.00
C GLY A 24 8.49 5.67 -24.59
N LEU A 25 8.19 4.43 -24.18
CA LEU A 25 7.58 4.12 -22.89
C LEU A 25 8.36 4.72 -21.70
N VAL A 26 9.67 4.48 -21.65
CA VAL A 26 10.55 4.94 -20.56
C VAL A 26 11.04 6.37 -20.81
N GLY A 27 11.38 6.73 -22.04
CA GLY A 27 11.90 8.06 -22.40
C GLY A 27 10.95 9.20 -22.01
N LYS A 28 9.63 8.99 -22.12
CA LYS A 28 8.62 9.95 -21.69
C LYS A 28 8.62 10.16 -20.18
N GLN A 29 8.85 9.10 -19.40
CA GLN A 29 8.92 9.19 -17.94
C GLN A 29 10.23 9.84 -17.48
N ILE A 30 11.36 9.50 -18.10
CA ILE A 30 12.64 10.18 -17.82
C ILE A 30 12.51 11.68 -18.09
N ALA A 31 11.94 12.08 -19.23
CA ALA A 31 11.75 13.49 -19.56
C ALA A 31 10.88 14.20 -18.52
N LYS A 32 9.74 13.63 -18.15
CA LYS A 32 8.86 14.20 -17.12
C LYS A 32 9.55 14.36 -15.77
N SER A 33 10.26 13.33 -15.30
CA SER A 33 10.94 13.36 -14.00
C SER A 33 12.11 14.35 -13.99
N LEU A 34 12.93 14.39 -15.05
CA LEU A 34 14.07 15.31 -15.11
C LEU A 34 13.63 16.78 -15.23
N THR A 35 12.60 17.06 -16.03
CA THR A 35 12.03 18.41 -16.12
C THR A 35 11.45 18.86 -14.79
N ALA A 36 10.76 17.98 -14.04
CA ALA A 36 10.28 18.28 -12.69
C ALA A 36 11.42 18.53 -11.67
N LEU A 37 12.61 17.97 -11.91
CA LEU A 37 13.83 18.23 -11.11
C LEU A 37 14.58 19.51 -11.55
N GLY A 38 14.04 20.28 -12.49
CA GLY A 38 14.66 21.50 -13.00
C GLY A 38 15.87 21.26 -13.92
N TRP A 39 15.99 20.06 -14.50
CA TRP A 39 17.05 19.78 -15.47
C TRP A 39 16.68 20.33 -16.84
N LYS A 40 17.68 20.80 -17.57
CA LYS A 40 17.54 21.05 -19.00
C LYS A 40 17.53 19.72 -19.76
N VAL A 41 16.51 19.50 -20.59
CA VAL A 41 16.25 18.21 -21.25
C VAL A 41 16.17 18.38 -22.76
N TYR A 42 17.09 17.74 -23.48
CA TYR A 42 17.00 17.53 -24.92
C TYR A 42 16.38 16.17 -25.22
N GLY A 43 15.18 16.16 -25.79
CA GLY A 43 14.49 14.94 -26.20
C GLY A 43 14.68 14.63 -27.68
N VAL A 44 15.30 13.50 -28.02
CA VAL A 44 15.53 13.08 -29.42
C VAL A 44 14.56 11.99 -29.83
N ALA A 45 13.83 12.21 -30.93
CA ALA A 45 13.05 11.19 -31.62
C ALA A 45 12.79 11.62 -33.07
N ARG A 46 12.35 10.69 -33.93
CA ARG A 46 11.98 11.01 -35.32
C ARG A 46 10.73 11.87 -35.44
N ASN A 47 9.80 11.75 -34.50
CA ASN A 47 8.53 12.46 -34.51
C ASN A 47 8.20 12.95 -33.09
N PRO A 48 7.64 14.15 -32.92
CA PRO A 48 7.19 14.63 -31.61
C PRO A 48 5.98 13.84 -31.11
N ASP A 49 5.76 13.88 -29.79
CA ASP A 49 4.50 13.41 -29.18
C ASP A 49 3.37 14.43 -29.48
N VAL A 50 2.12 13.96 -29.58
CA VAL A 50 0.96 14.83 -29.88
C VAL A 50 0.68 15.79 -28.72
N LEU A 51 1.02 15.36 -27.50
CA LEU A 51 0.96 16.18 -26.30
C LEU A 51 2.41 16.43 -25.84
N PRO A 52 3.09 17.45 -26.40
CA PRO A 52 4.45 17.78 -26.02
C PRO A 52 4.50 18.25 -24.56
N ILE A 53 5.63 18.01 -23.90
CA ILE A 53 5.92 18.56 -22.58
C ILE A 53 5.99 20.09 -22.72
N GLN A 54 5.18 20.79 -21.94
CA GLN A 54 5.14 22.25 -21.92
C GLN A 54 6.04 22.76 -20.80
N ASP A 55 7.33 22.86 -21.09
CA ASP A 55 8.33 23.38 -20.16
C ASP A 55 9.40 24.17 -20.94
N SER A 56 9.89 25.26 -20.37
CA SER A 56 10.90 26.12 -21.00
C SER A 56 12.26 25.43 -21.17
N ASP A 57 12.59 24.50 -20.28
CA ASP A 57 13.86 23.78 -20.25
C ASP A 57 13.79 22.44 -20.99
N TYR A 58 12.64 22.12 -21.60
CA TYR A 58 12.48 20.98 -22.49
C TYR A 58 12.62 21.38 -23.97
N HIS A 59 13.53 20.71 -24.68
CA HIS A 59 13.84 20.97 -26.08
C HIS A 59 13.72 19.69 -26.91
N PHE A 60 12.71 19.62 -27.77
CA PHE A 60 12.53 18.49 -28.67
C PHE A 60 13.41 18.61 -29.92
N ILE A 61 14.13 17.54 -30.27
CA ILE A 61 15.00 17.45 -31.44
C ILE A 61 14.50 16.32 -32.33
N THR A 62 13.91 16.69 -33.45
CA THR A 62 13.60 15.74 -34.52
C THR A 62 14.91 15.19 -35.08
N CYS A 63 15.26 13.91 -34.89
CA CYS A 63 16.44 13.31 -35.49
C CYS A 63 16.23 11.82 -35.75
N ASP A 64 16.62 11.37 -36.94
CA ASP A 64 16.89 9.98 -37.23
C ASP A 64 18.36 9.68 -36.86
N LEU A 65 18.55 8.83 -35.87
CA LEU A 65 19.87 8.47 -35.36
C LEU A 65 20.60 7.47 -36.27
N LEU A 66 19.90 6.85 -37.23
CA LEU A 66 20.52 6.00 -38.26
C LEU A 66 21.13 6.84 -39.40
N ASP A 67 20.68 8.08 -39.59
CA ASP A 67 21.30 9.01 -40.54
C ASP A 67 22.54 9.67 -39.88
N PRO A 68 23.77 9.33 -40.29
CA PRO A 68 24.99 9.84 -39.68
C PRO A 68 25.16 11.35 -39.91
N ILE A 69 24.74 11.86 -41.07
CA ILE A 69 24.88 13.28 -41.42
C ILE A 69 23.92 14.11 -40.56
N GLN A 70 22.68 13.65 -40.44
CA GLN A 70 21.68 14.33 -39.62
C GLN A 70 22.04 14.29 -38.13
N SER A 71 22.47 13.12 -37.63
CA SER A 71 22.91 12.93 -36.24
C SER A 71 24.07 13.87 -35.90
N MET A 72 25.10 13.89 -36.75
CA MET A 72 26.26 14.77 -36.57
C MET A 72 25.84 16.24 -36.57
N LYS A 73 25.01 16.66 -37.53
CA LYS A 73 24.59 18.06 -37.67
C LYS A 73 23.78 18.56 -36.48
N LYS A 74 22.89 17.74 -35.92
CA LYS A 74 21.99 18.15 -34.84
C LYS A 74 22.60 18.00 -33.45
N LEU A 75 23.31 16.90 -33.21
CA LEU A 75 23.83 16.58 -31.87
C LEU A 75 25.14 17.31 -31.55
N SER A 76 25.95 17.67 -32.56
CA SER A 76 27.20 18.42 -32.33
C SER A 76 26.99 19.87 -31.85
N LEU A 77 25.76 20.38 -31.91
CA LEU A 77 25.39 21.69 -31.38
C LEU A 77 25.21 21.69 -29.86
N LEU A 78 25.10 20.51 -29.25
CA LEU A 78 24.71 20.31 -27.86
C LEU A 78 25.96 20.11 -26.97
N GLY A 79 26.77 21.15 -26.84
CA GLY A 79 28.03 21.10 -26.06
C GLY A 79 27.84 21.10 -24.55
N ASP A 80 26.65 21.40 -24.06
CA ASP A 80 26.29 21.52 -22.64
C ASP A 80 25.81 20.21 -22.00
N ILE A 81 25.72 19.11 -22.76
CA ILE A 81 25.23 17.82 -22.28
C ILE A 81 26.13 17.26 -21.16
N THR A 82 25.50 16.84 -20.07
CA THR A 82 26.16 16.19 -18.93
C THR A 82 25.75 14.72 -18.76
N HIS A 83 24.54 14.34 -19.19
CA HIS A 83 24.03 12.98 -19.05
C HIS A 83 23.32 12.54 -20.32
N ILE A 84 23.59 11.31 -20.78
CA ILE A 84 22.90 10.70 -21.94
C ILE A 84 22.06 9.52 -21.45
N PHE A 85 20.79 9.50 -21.84
CA PHE A 85 19.86 8.40 -21.59
C PHE A 85 19.48 7.74 -22.92
N TRP A 86 20.02 6.55 -23.17
CA TRP A 86 19.77 5.77 -24.36
C TRP A 86 18.65 4.75 -24.13
N VAL A 87 17.43 5.10 -24.56
CA VAL A 87 16.20 4.31 -24.34
C VAL A 87 15.48 4.02 -25.67
N THR A 88 16.25 3.78 -26.72
CA THR A 88 15.77 3.53 -28.09
C THR A 88 16.50 2.39 -28.77
N TRP A 89 15.90 1.82 -29.81
CA TRP A 89 16.47 0.77 -30.64
C TRP A 89 15.84 0.77 -32.05
N ALA A 90 16.52 0.17 -33.03
CA ALA A 90 16.07 0.08 -34.41
C ALA A 90 15.12 -1.13 -34.60
N SER A 91 13.84 -0.92 -34.30
CA SER A 91 12.81 -1.96 -34.26
C SER A 91 12.37 -2.49 -35.63
N GLU A 92 12.86 -1.90 -36.72
CA GLU A 92 12.50 -2.24 -38.11
C GLU A 92 13.25 -3.48 -38.60
N PHE A 93 14.31 -3.88 -37.91
CA PHE A 93 15.14 -5.04 -38.27
C PHE A 93 14.74 -6.27 -37.45
N PRO A 94 14.77 -7.48 -38.05
CA PRO A 94 14.43 -8.72 -37.35
C PRO A 94 15.28 -8.94 -36.10
N LEU A 95 14.63 -9.24 -34.97
CA LEU A 95 15.30 -9.56 -33.72
C LEU A 95 16.26 -10.74 -33.89
N ASP A 96 17.35 -10.72 -33.12
CA ASP A 96 18.41 -11.75 -33.13
C ASP A 96 19.13 -11.95 -34.48
N SER A 97 19.04 -10.97 -35.38
CA SER A 97 19.80 -10.94 -36.64
C SER A 97 21.08 -10.12 -36.53
N GLN A 98 22.07 -10.46 -37.37
CA GLN A 98 23.29 -9.68 -37.51
C GLN A 98 22.98 -8.24 -37.94
N GLU A 99 22.06 -8.06 -38.88
CA GLU A 99 21.62 -6.74 -39.35
C GLU A 99 21.06 -5.89 -38.21
N CYS A 100 20.19 -6.44 -37.34
CA CYS A 100 19.68 -5.73 -36.17
C CYS A 100 20.81 -5.30 -35.23
N SER A 101 21.83 -6.14 -35.04
CA SER A 101 23.01 -5.79 -34.23
C SER A 101 23.82 -4.66 -34.84
N ASP A 102 24.09 -4.72 -36.14
CA ASP A 102 24.87 -3.72 -36.87
C ASP A 102 24.16 -2.36 -36.89
N GLN A 103 22.85 -2.36 -37.14
CA GLN A 103 22.07 -1.12 -37.23
C GLN A 103 21.90 -0.46 -35.86
N ASN A 104 21.65 -1.22 -34.80
CA ASN A 104 21.59 -0.65 -33.44
C ASN A 104 22.96 -0.10 -32.99
N LYS A 105 24.05 -0.80 -33.32
CA LYS A 105 25.42 -0.32 -33.08
C LYS A 105 25.71 0.96 -33.85
N ALA A 106 25.36 1.02 -35.14
CA ALA A 106 25.54 2.21 -35.97
C ALA A 106 24.76 3.41 -35.41
N MET A 107 23.51 3.18 -34.97
CA MET A 107 22.68 4.22 -34.37
C MET A 107 23.32 4.85 -33.13
N LEU A 108 23.82 4.03 -32.20
CA LEU A 108 24.51 4.53 -31.00
C LEU A 108 25.86 5.18 -31.35
N SER A 109 26.62 4.61 -32.30
CA SER A 109 27.88 5.20 -32.76
C SER A 109 27.68 6.60 -33.33
N ASN A 110 26.71 6.76 -34.24
CA ASN A 110 26.39 8.05 -34.86
C ASN A 110 26.07 9.13 -33.81
N ALA A 111 25.33 8.77 -32.76
CA ALA A 111 25.01 9.68 -31.67
C ALA A 111 26.27 10.07 -30.87
N LEU A 112 27.07 9.08 -30.47
CA LEU A 112 28.30 9.31 -29.71
C LEU A 112 29.33 10.12 -30.51
N ASP A 113 29.47 9.86 -31.81
CA ASP A 113 30.38 10.58 -32.70
C ASP A 113 29.99 12.08 -32.81
N GLY A 114 28.69 12.39 -32.73
CA GLY A 114 28.19 13.77 -32.67
C GLY A 114 28.42 14.47 -31.34
N ILE A 115 28.30 13.75 -30.22
CA ILE A 115 28.26 14.33 -28.87
C ILE A 115 29.64 14.39 -28.21
N LEU A 116 30.39 13.29 -28.21
CA LEU A 116 31.64 13.15 -27.45
C LEU A 116 32.70 14.22 -27.78
N PRO A 117 32.89 14.67 -29.03
CA PRO A 117 33.87 15.72 -29.34
C PRO A 117 33.50 17.10 -28.78
N ARG A 118 32.23 17.32 -28.40
CA ARG A 118 31.68 18.64 -28.04
C ARG A 118 31.29 18.73 -26.58
N ALA A 119 30.71 17.67 -26.01
CA ALA A 119 30.26 17.62 -24.62
C ALA A 119 31.42 17.29 -23.66
N LYS A 120 32.22 18.31 -23.34
CA LYS A 120 33.40 18.15 -22.44
C LYS A 120 33.02 17.85 -20.99
N GLU A 121 31.84 18.28 -20.57
CA GLU A 121 31.29 18.08 -19.23
C GLU A 121 30.42 16.82 -19.12
N LEU A 122 30.54 15.89 -20.07
CA LEU A 122 29.77 14.65 -20.04
C LEU A 122 30.19 13.78 -18.83
N LYS A 123 29.26 13.58 -17.91
CA LYS A 123 29.45 12.84 -16.67
C LYS A 123 29.05 11.37 -16.79
N HIS A 124 27.93 11.08 -17.45
CA HIS A 124 27.36 9.73 -17.47
C HIS A 124 26.61 9.36 -18.75
N VAL A 125 26.70 8.09 -19.17
CA VAL A 125 25.89 7.51 -20.25
C VAL A 125 25.11 6.29 -19.72
N SER A 126 23.79 6.38 -19.76
CA SER A 126 22.88 5.35 -19.28
C SER A 126 22.24 4.62 -20.45
N LEU A 127 22.40 3.30 -20.53
CA LEU A 127 21.93 2.44 -21.62
C LEU A 127 20.82 1.51 -21.16
N GLN A 128 19.69 1.50 -21.87
CA GLN A 128 18.64 0.50 -21.66
C GLN A 128 18.80 -0.67 -22.64
N THR A 129 18.77 -1.89 -22.10
CA THR A 129 18.70 -3.14 -22.85
C THR A 129 17.44 -3.92 -22.42
N GLY A 130 17.57 -5.09 -21.79
CA GLY A 130 16.46 -5.87 -21.26
C GLY A 130 16.85 -7.26 -20.81
N THR A 131 15.93 -7.99 -20.18
CA THR A 131 16.14 -9.38 -19.70
C THR A 131 16.39 -10.39 -20.82
N LYS A 132 16.14 -10.02 -22.09
CA LYS A 132 16.62 -10.78 -23.26
C LYS A 132 18.17 -10.89 -23.30
N HIS A 133 18.90 -10.12 -22.51
CA HIS A 133 20.33 -10.36 -22.30
C HIS A 133 20.63 -11.80 -21.83
N TYR A 134 19.70 -12.44 -21.11
CA TYR A 134 19.92 -13.75 -20.50
C TYR A 134 19.38 -14.92 -21.32
N VAL A 135 18.51 -14.65 -22.29
CA VAL A 135 17.77 -15.67 -23.03
C VAL A 135 17.88 -15.45 -24.54
N SER A 136 18.07 -16.54 -25.28
CA SER A 136 17.98 -16.54 -26.74
C SER A 136 16.57 -16.97 -27.14
N ILE A 137 15.82 -16.09 -27.81
CA ILE A 137 14.42 -16.34 -28.19
C ILE A 137 14.35 -17.25 -29.44
N GLY A 138 15.45 -17.36 -30.20
CA GLY A 138 15.54 -18.14 -31.44
C GLY A 138 16.13 -19.55 -31.31
N GLY A 139 16.49 -20.02 -30.11
CA GLY A 139 17.16 -21.32 -29.92
C GLY A 139 16.57 -22.13 -28.78
N LEU A 140 16.49 -23.46 -28.94
CA LEU A 140 16.22 -24.40 -27.85
C LEU A 140 17.39 -24.36 -26.85
N SER A 141 17.37 -23.41 -25.92
CA SER A 141 18.34 -23.39 -24.83
C SER A 141 17.90 -24.39 -23.75
N ASN A 142 18.59 -25.53 -23.70
CA ASN A 142 18.43 -26.63 -22.75
C ASN A 142 18.88 -26.31 -21.30
N ASN A 143 18.84 -25.05 -20.86
CA ASN A 143 19.31 -24.70 -19.51
C ASN A 143 18.14 -24.57 -18.52
N THR A 144 17.72 -25.73 -18.00
CA THR A 144 16.67 -25.92 -17.00
C THR A 144 17.08 -25.55 -15.56
N ASN A 145 18.26 -24.96 -15.32
CA ASN A 145 18.82 -24.83 -13.97
C ASN A 145 18.79 -23.42 -13.33
N ALA A 146 18.52 -22.35 -14.05
CA ALA A 146 18.47 -21.00 -13.46
C ALA A 146 17.03 -20.46 -13.47
N CYS A 147 16.33 -20.53 -12.33
CA CYS A 147 15.00 -19.94 -12.16
C CYS A 147 15.01 -18.41 -11.99
N CYS A 148 16.17 -17.76 -11.92
CA CYS A 148 16.30 -16.31 -11.71
C CYS A 148 17.69 -15.81 -12.15
N TYR A 149 17.74 -14.82 -13.05
CA TYR A 149 18.98 -14.28 -13.61
C TYR A 149 19.55 -13.12 -12.78
N ILE A 150 20.86 -13.17 -12.53
CA ILE A 150 21.64 -12.06 -11.94
C ILE A 150 22.49 -11.38 -13.03
N GLU A 151 22.99 -10.17 -12.77
CA GLU A 151 23.70 -9.36 -13.77
C GLU A 151 25.04 -9.96 -14.20
N GLU A 152 25.64 -10.79 -13.36
CA GLU A 152 26.88 -11.53 -13.60
C GLU A 152 26.66 -12.82 -14.43
N THR A 153 25.42 -13.15 -14.80
CA THR A 153 25.13 -14.28 -15.69
C THR A 153 25.86 -14.10 -17.02
N PRO A 154 26.59 -15.13 -17.52
CA PRO A 154 27.30 -15.04 -18.79
C PRO A 154 26.37 -14.74 -19.97
N ARG A 155 26.90 -14.03 -20.98
CA ARG A 155 26.23 -13.83 -22.27
C ARG A 155 25.90 -15.19 -22.91
N THR A 156 24.77 -15.27 -23.58
CA THR A 156 24.37 -16.46 -24.34
C THR A 156 25.36 -16.75 -25.46
N ALA A 157 25.80 -18.01 -25.60
CA ALA A 157 26.74 -18.42 -26.65
C ALA A 157 26.09 -18.43 -28.06
N ASP A 158 24.77 -18.59 -28.12
CA ASP A 158 24.02 -18.76 -29.36
C ASP A 158 23.15 -17.53 -29.71
N GLY A 159 23.33 -16.99 -30.91
CA GLY A 159 22.50 -15.93 -31.51
C GLY A 159 23.12 -14.53 -31.56
N HIS A 160 22.59 -13.66 -32.42
CA HIS A 160 23.05 -12.27 -32.57
C HIS A 160 22.24 -11.30 -31.69
N ASN A 161 22.61 -11.16 -30.41
CA ASN A 161 21.93 -10.23 -29.51
C ASN A 161 22.53 -8.81 -29.61
N PHE A 162 21.77 -7.86 -30.16
CA PHE A 162 22.23 -6.47 -30.32
C PHE A 162 22.57 -5.77 -28.99
N TYR A 163 22.05 -6.26 -27.85
CA TYR A 163 22.44 -5.74 -26.54
C TYR A 163 23.94 -5.86 -26.28
N TYR A 164 24.56 -6.96 -26.71
CA TYR A 164 25.99 -7.17 -26.56
C TYR A 164 26.78 -6.17 -27.41
N ALA A 165 26.32 -5.92 -28.65
CA ALA A 165 26.95 -4.93 -29.54
C ALA A 165 26.89 -3.50 -28.97
N LEU A 166 25.80 -3.14 -28.27
CA LEU A 166 25.67 -1.85 -27.59
C LEU A 166 26.57 -1.76 -26.35
N GLU A 167 26.59 -2.78 -25.49
CA GLU A 167 27.48 -2.84 -24.32
C GLU A 167 28.95 -2.77 -24.73
N ASP A 168 29.34 -3.53 -25.77
CA ASP A 168 30.72 -3.55 -26.27
C ASP A 168 31.13 -2.20 -26.86
N LEU A 169 30.22 -1.51 -27.56
CA LEU A 169 30.48 -0.16 -28.07
C LEU A 169 30.67 0.86 -26.94
N LEU A 170 29.88 0.80 -25.86
CA LEU A 170 30.06 1.67 -24.71
C LEU A 170 31.37 1.40 -23.99
N MET A 171 31.70 0.13 -23.79
CA MET A 171 32.98 -0.27 -23.21
C MET A 171 34.15 0.25 -24.05
N GLU A 172 34.10 0.09 -25.37
CA GLU A 172 35.14 0.57 -26.31
C GLU A 172 35.30 2.10 -26.26
N ARG A 173 34.19 2.85 -26.28
CA ARG A 173 34.22 4.31 -26.45
C ARG A 173 34.38 5.08 -25.13
N LEU A 174 33.83 4.56 -24.03
CA LEU A 174 33.68 5.29 -22.77
C LEU A 174 34.54 4.78 -21.61
N SER A 175 34.99 3.51 -21.62
CA SER A 175 35.77 2.94 -20.50
C SER A 175 36.97 3.83 -20.13
N GLY A 176 37.13 4.07 -18.84
CA GLY A 176 38.14 4.95 -18.27
C GLY A 176 37.93 6.46 -18.48
N LYS A 177 36.98 6.87 -19.33
CA LYS A 177 36.71 8.28 -19.69
C LYS A 177 35.45 8.82 -19.01
N VAL A 178 34.31 8.20 -19.29
CA VAL A 178 32.97 8.65 -18.86
C VAL A 178 32.28 7.49 -18.14
N ALA A 179 31.57 7.76 -17.06
CA ALA A 179 30.83 6.72 -16.35
C ALA A 179 29.66 6.22 -17.20
N TRP A 180 29.33 4.93 -17.09
CA TRP A 180 28.19 4.37 -17.80
C TRP A 180 27.47 3.29 -17.01
N SER A 181 26.18 3.13 -17.28
CA SER A 181 25.33 2.11 -16.65
C SER A 181 24.46 1.41 -17.68
N VAL A 182 24.13 0.14 -17.43
CA VAL A 182 23.22 -0.66 -18.26
C VAL A 182 22.02 -1.07 -17.42
N HIS A 183 20.82 -0.84 -17.93
CA HIS A 183 19.56 -1.15 -17.27
C HIS A 183 18.84 -2.25 -18.05
N ARG A 184 18.53 -3.36 -17.38
CA ARG A 184 17.93 -4.56 -17.97
C ARG A 184 16.50 -4.75 -17.44
N PRO A 185 15.51 -4.02 -17.99
CA PRO A 185 14.11 -4.22 -17.61
C PRO A 185 13.56 -5.56 -18.12
N GLY A 186 12.55 -6.08 -17.42
CA GLY A 186 11.68 -7.16 -17.87
C GLY A 186 10.62 -6.66 -18.83
N LEU A 187 9.37 -7.11 -18.65
CA LEU A 187 8.23 -6.66 -19.43
C LEU A 187 7.86 -5.22 -19.03
N ILE A 188 8.17 -4.26 -19.89
CA ILE A 188 7.92 -2.85 -19.61
C ILE A 188 6.41 -2.55 -19.63
N LEU A 189 5.91 -2.03 -18.51
CA LEU A 189 4.55 -1.54 -18.34
C LEU A 189 4.58 -0.01 -18.47
N GLY A 190 3.94 0.52 -19.50
CA GLY A 190 4.00 1.94 -19.81
C GLY A 190 2.92 2.34 -20.82
N SER A 191 2.88 3.62 -21.17
CA SER A 191 2.00 4.12 -22.22
C SER A 191 2.78 4.88 -23.29
N SER A 192 2.64 4.46 -24.54
CA SER A 192 3.16 5.16 -25.73
C SER A 192 2.32 4.79 -26.95
N ARG A 193 2.15 5.76 -27.87
CA ARG A 193 1.53 5.59 -29.19
C ARG A 193 2.51 5.21 -30.31
N ARG A 194 3.80 5.14 -29.97
CA ARG A 194 4.88 4.99 -30.95
C ARG A 194 5.71 3.74 -30.69
N THR A 195 5.59 3.15 -29.51
CA THR A 195 6.33 1.95 -29.15
C THR A 195 5.61 0.72 -29.68
N ILE A 196 6.28 -0.02 -30.56
CA ILE A 196 5.79 -1.27 -31.17
C ILE A 196 5.57 -2.35 -30.10
N TYR A 197 6.44 -2.42 -29.09
CA TYR A 197 6.41 -3.42 -28.01
C TYR A 197 5.71 -2.83 -26.79
N ASN A 198 4.39 -2.68 -26.88
CA ASN A 198 3.56 -2.07 -25.85
C ASN A 198 2.47 -3.05 -25.37
N VAL A 199 2.76 -3.81 -24.31
CA VAL A 199 1.81 -4.78 -23.76
C VAL A 199 0.54 -4.11 -23.21
N MET A 200 0.67 -2.93 -22.59
CA MET A 200 -0.47 -2.18 -22.06
C MET A 200 -1.37 -1.67 -23.18
N GLY A 201 -0.78 -1.28 -24.30
CA GLY A 201 -1.47 -0.97 -25.55
C GLY A 201 -2.30 -2.15 -26.06
N CYS A 202 -1.69 -3.34 -26.18
CA CYS A 202 -2.39 -4.55 -26.59
C CYS A 202 -3.56 -4.90 -25.66
N LEU A 203 -3.33 -4.92 -24.34
CA LEU A 203 -4.37 -5.22 -23.35
C LEU A 203 -5.48 -4.17 -23.33
N GLY A 204 -5.12 -2.89 -23.48
CA GLY A 204 -6.01 -1.75 -23.60
C GLY A 204 -6.99 -1.87 -24.77
N VAL A 205 -6.46 -2.14 -25.96
CA VAL A 205 -7.25 -2.31 -27.18
C VAL A 205 -8.08 -3.60 -27.10
N TYR A 206 -7.48 -4.71 -26.66
CA TYR A 206 -8.17 -6.00 -26.51
C TYR A 206 -9.38 -5.91 -25.57
N GLY A 207 -9.19 -5.40 -24.35
CA GLY A 207 -10.28 -5.24 -23.38
C GLY A 207 -11.37 -4.28 -23.84
N THR A 208 -10.99 -3.22 -24.55
CA THR A 208 -11.94 -2.25 -25.10
C THR A 208 -12.81 -2.86 -26.20
N ILE A 209 -12.21 -3.59 -27.15
CA ILE A 209 -12.93 -4.26 -28.24
C ILE A 209 -13.84 -5.35 -27.67
N CYS A 210 -13.35 -6.16 -26.72
CA CYS A 210 -14.18 -7.15 -26.05
C CYS A 210 -15.39 -6.51 -25.36
N LYS A 211 -15.21 -5.35 -24.71
CA LYS A 211 -16.32 -4.62 -24.11
C LYS A 211 -17.31 -4.09 -25.13
N HIS A 212 -16.81 -3.47 -26.20
CA HIS A 212 -17.65 -2.84 -27.22
C HIS A 212 -18.49 -3.85 -27.99
N LEU A 213 -17.90 -5.00 -28.35
CA LEU A 213 -18.56 -6.07 -29.10
C LEU A 213 -19.22 -7.14 -28.22
N ASN A 214 -19.17 -6.98 -26.89
CA ASN A 214 -19.66 -7.96 -25.91
C ASN A 214 -19.08 -9.38 -26.13
N LEU A 215 -17.77 -9.45 -26.36
CA LEU A 215 -17.02 -10.69 -26.59
C LEU A 215 -16.38 -11.20 -25.29
N PRO A 216 -16.17 -12.52 -25.13
CA PRO A 216 -15.48 -13.06 -23.98
C PRO A 216 -14.04 -12.56 -23.90
N PHE A 217 -13.56 -12.32 -22.66
CA PHE A 217 -12.21 -11.82 -22.39
C PHE A 217 -11.28 -12.98 -22.01
N VAL A 218 -10.64 -13.56 -23.02
CA VAL A 218 -9.89 -14.81 -22.93
C VAL A 218 -8.39 -14.55 -23.00
N PHE A 219 -7.63 -15.23 -22.15
CA PHE A 219 -6.18 -15.35 -22.25
C PHE A 219 -5.81 -16.43 -23.27
N GLY A 220 -5.17 -16.01 -24.36
CA GLY A 220 -4.60 -16.92 -25.37
C GLY A 220 -3.11 -17.13 -25.17
N GLY A 221 -2.69 -18.34 -24.78
CA GLY A 221 -1.28 -18.61 -24.51
C GLY A 221 -0.99 -20.03 -24.08
N THR A 222 0.23 -20.30 -23.64
CA THR A 222 0.57 -21.59 -23.03
C THR A 222 0.07 -21.66 -21.59
N ARG A 223 -0.13 -22.88 -21.09
CA ARG A 223 -0.63 -23.09 -19.72
C ARG A 223 0.39 -22.64 -18.68
N GLU A 224 1.66 -22.83 -19.00
CA GLU A 224 2.81 -22.42 -18.21
C GLU A 224 2.86 -20.89 -18.04
N CYS A 225 2.64 -20.13 -19.12
CA CYS A 225 2.55 -18.67 -19.03
C CYS A 225 1.34 -18.19 -18.21
N TRP A 226 0.23 -18.95 -18.24
CA TRP A 226 -0.97 -18.61 -17.48
C TRP A 226 -0.82 -18.87 -15.98
N GLU A 227 -0.38 -20.07 -15.59
CA GLU A 227 -0.41 -20.55 -14.21
C GLU A 227 0.89 -20.30 -13.43
N GLU A 228 2.02 -20.06 -14.10
CA GLU A 228 3.33 -19.91 -13.45
C GLU A 228 3.88 -18.48 -13.52
N VAL A 229 4.83 -18.17 -12.64
CA VAL A 229 5.63 -16.95 -12.73
C VAL A 229 6.60 -17.12 -13.88
N TYR A 230 6.36 -16.40 -14.98
CA TYR A 230 7.05 -16.64 -16.26
C TYR A 230 7.92 -15.46 -16.72
N VAL A 231 7.51 -14.23 -16.42
CA VAL A 231 8.22 -12.99 -16.78
C VAL A 231 8.08 -11.97 -15.66
N ASP A 232 9.14 -11.21 -15.38
CA ASP A 232 9.06 -10.08 -14.44
C ASP A 232 8.55 -8.81 -15.11
N GLY A 233 7.73 -8.05 -14.39
CA GLY A 233 7.21 -6.76 -14.82
C GLY A 233 8.16 -5.62 -14.46
N SER A 234 8.19 -4.59 -15.29
CA SER A 234 8.99 -3.38 -15.09
C SER A 234 8.13 -2.14 -15.36
N ASP A 235 7.68 -1.45 -14.32
CA ASP A 235 6.98 -0.18 -14.48
C ASP A 235 7.91 0.86 -15.13
N ALA A 236 7.45 1.54 -16.18
CA ALA A 236 8.25 2.53 -16.89
C ALA A 236 8.70 3.70 -15.98
N ARG A 237 7.96 4.00 -14.90
CA ARG A 237 8.36 4.95 -13.86
C ARG A 237 9.55 4.42 -13.07
N LEU A 238 9.51 3.17 -12.61
CA LEU A 238 10.63 2.52 -11.91
C LEU A 238 11.89 2.50 -12.77
N VAL A 239 11.77 2.14 -14.04
CA VAL A 239 12.92 2.07 -14.96
C VAL A 239 13.51 3.48 -15.15
N ALA A 240 12.67 4.50 -15.32
CA ALA A 240 13.12 5.89 -15.41
C ALA A 240 13.81 6.38 -14.13
N GLU A 241 13.24 6.10 -12.95
CA GLU A 241 13.85 6.41 -11.66
C GLU A 241 15.22 5.71 -11.50
N GLN A 242 15.34 4.45 -11.93
CA GLN A 242 16.61 3.72 -11.85
C GLN A 242 17.67 4.30 -12.79
N HIS A 243 17.27 4.72 -14.01
CA HIS A 243 18.16 5.44 -14.93
C HIS A 243 18.71 6.72 -14.29
N ILE A 244 17.83 7.53 -13.70
CA ILE A 244 18.21 8.79 -13.03
C ILE A 244 19.13 8.48 -11.84
N TRP A 245 18.73 7.55 -10.97
CA TRP A 245 19.51 7.12 -9.80
C TRP A 245 20.92 6.67 -10.18
N ALA A 246 21.08 5.80 -11.18
CA ALA A 246 22.40 5.30 -11.56
C ALA A 246 23.28 6.39 -12.19
N SER A 247 22.67 7.45 -12.72
CA SER A 247 23.36 8.57 -13.35
C SER A 247 23.78 9.66 -12.36
N THR A 248 23.08 9.79 -11.21
CA THR A 248 23.33 10.82 -10.21
C THR A 248 23.99 10.31 -8.93
N ASN A 249 23.99 9.00 -8.68
CA ASN A 249 24.56 8.41 -7.47
C ASN A 249 26.02 7.98 -7.68
N TYR A 250 26.92 8.50 -6.85
CA TYR A 250 28.35 8.20 -6.88
C TYR A 250 28.66 6.70 -6.70
N ASP A 251 27.91 5.99 -5.85
CA ASP A 251 28.15 4.57 -5.58
C ASP A 251 27.71 3.68 -6.74
N ALA A 252 26.71 4.11 -7.51
CA ALA A 252 26.22 3.39 -8.69
C ALA A 252 27.03 3.72 -9.95
N SER A 253 27.59 4.93 -10.02
CA SER A 253 28.41 5.41 -11.14
C SER A 253 29.75 4.69 -11.23
N SER A 254 30.12 4.20 -12.42
CA SER A 254 31.36 3.48 -12.69
C SER A 254 31.90 3.81 -14.07
N LYS A 255 33.19 4.17 -14.14
CA LYS A 255 33.92 4.35 -15.41
C LYS A 255 34.22 3.03 -16.13
N GLU A 256 34.14 1.90 -15.43
CA GLU A 256 34.22 0.56 -16.03
C GLU A 256 32.85 0.01 -16.45
N GLY A 257 31.78 0.76 -16.18
CA GLY A 257 30.41 0.32 -16.42
C GLY A 257 29.85 -0.56 -15.31
N ARG A 258 28.53 -0.48 -15.11
CA ARG A 258 27.79 -1.45 -14.30
C ARG A 258 26.43 -1.74 -14.91
N ALA A 259 26.04 -3.01 -14.93
CA ALA A 259 24.70 -3.43 -15.30
C ALA A 259 23.83 -3.69 -14.05
N PHE A 260 22.54 -3.31 -14.15
CA PHE A 260 21.51 -3.52 -13.15
C PHE A 260 20.22 -4.06 -13.80
N ASN A 261 19.59 -5.03 -13.15
CA ASN A 261 18.23 -5.45 -13.47
C ASN A 261 17.23 -4.37 -13.00
N ALA A 262 16.25 -4.07 -13.85
CA ALA A 262 15.29 -2.98 -13.66
C ALA A 262 13.86 -3.53 -13.56
N ILE A 263 13.57 -4.34 -12.53
CA ILE A 263 12.29 -5.03 -12.34
C ILE A 263 11.55 -4.54 -11.10
N ASN A 264 10.23 -4.74 -11.08
CA ASN A 264 9.31 -4.33 -10.01
C ASN A 264 9.61 -4.95 -8.64
N GLY A 265 10.21 -6.15 -8.62
CA GLY A 265 10.51 -6.91 -7.40
C GLY A 265 9.37 -7.83 -6.92
N THR A 266 8.12 -7.56 -7.31
CA THR A 266 6.97 -8.45 -7.04
C THR A 266 6.75 -9.44 -8.17
N ARG A 267 6.70 -10.74 -7.84
CA ARG A 267 6.31 -11.80 -8.78
C ARG A 267 4.80 -11.80 -9.02
N PHE A 268 4.38 -12.27 -10.19
CA PHE A 268 2.97 -12.35 -10.56
C PHE A 268 2.71 -13.54 -11.50
N THR A 269 1.45 -13.94 -11.60
CA THR A 269 0.96 -14.83 -12.66
C THR A 269 -0.09 -14.13 -13.52
N TRP A 270 -0.19 -14.47 -14.81
CA TRP A 270 -1.25 -13.92 -15.66
C TRP A 270 -2.64 -14.35 -15.18
N LYS A 271 -2.76 -15.53 -14.57
CA LYS A 271 -3.98 -16.02 -13.93
C LYS A 271 -4.52 -15.10 -12.84
N GLU A 272 -3.65 -14.45 -12.07
CA GLU A 272 -4.05 -13.48 -11.04
C GLU A 272 -4.43 -12.12 -11.63
N ILE A 273 -3.74 -11.70 -12.71
CA ILE A 273 -3.95 -10.38 -13.34
C ILE A 273 -5.22 -10.33 -14.19
N TRP A 274 -5.52 -11.39 -14.93
CA TRP A 274 -6.58 -11.37 -15.94
C TRP A 274 -7.97 -11.05 -15.39
N PRO A 275 -8.40 -11.62 -14.25
CA PRO A 275 -9.67 -11.24 -13.62
C PRO A 275 -9.71 -9.75 -13.24
N ALA A 276 -8.60 -9.20 -12.74
CA ALA A 276 -8.50 -7.77 -12.40
C ALA A 276 -8.62 -6.88 -13.65
N LEU A 277 -8.02 -7.28 -14.77
CA LEU A 277 -8.20 -6.62 -16.07
C LEU A 277 -9.65 -6.69 -16.54
N ALA A 278 -10.28 -7.87 -16.47
CA ALA A 278 -11.66 -8.05 -16.88
C ALA A 278 -12.61 -7.11 -16.12
N ILE A 279 -12.46 -7.03 -14.80
CA ILE A 279 -13.20 -6.09 -13.95
C ILE A 279 -12.90 -4.64 -14.37
N LYS A 280 -11.64 -4.28 -14.62
CA LYS A 280 -11.23 -2.93 -14.99
C LYS A 280 -11.82 -2.46 -16.32
N PHE A 281 -12.03 -3.36 -17.28
CA PHE A 281 -12.70 -3.09 -18.56
C PHE A 281 -14.22 -3.28 -18.50
N GLY A 282 -14.74 -3.89 -17.44
CA GLY A 282 -16.16 -4.21 -17.30
C GLY A 282 -16.64 -5.29 -18.28
N VAL A 283 -15.76 -6.22 -18.64
CA VAL A 283 -16.05 -7.39 -19.50
C VAL A 283 -16.40 -8.60 -18.63
N ASP A 284 -17.18 -9.53 -19.18
CA ASP A 284 -17.70 -10.67 -18.42
C ASP A 284 -16.57 -11.60 -17.95
N THR A 285 -16.66 -12.02 -16.68
CA THR A 285 -15.72 -12.93 -16.03
C THR A 285 -16.28 -14.35 -16.05
N SER A 286 -16.12 -15.06 -17.18
CA SER A 286 -16.49 -16.48 -17.25
C SER A 286 -15.53 -17.36 -16.43
N ASP A 287 -16.00 -18.49 -15.90
CA ASP A 287 -15.16 -19.46 -15.16
C ASP A 287 -13.96 -19.98 -15.96
N ASN A 288 -14.02 -19.96 -17.30
CA ASN A 288 -12.95 -20.41 -18.21
C ASN A 288 -12.33 -19.25 -18.99
N MET A 289 -11.46 -18.46 -18.34
CA MET A 289 -10.71 -17.36 -18.99
C MET A 289 -9.49 -17.80 -19.80
N PHE A 290 -9.13 -19.09 -19.81
CA PHE A 290 -7.91 -19.58 -20.46
C PHE A 290 -8.22 -20.42 -21.71
N SER A 291 -7.49 -20.17 -22.80
CA SER A 291 -7.52 -21.00 -24.00
C SER A 291 -6.14 -21.16 -24.64
N SER A 292 -5.68 -22.39 -24.77
CA SER A 292 -4.37 -22.67 -25.39
C SER A 292 -4.36 -22.49 -26.91
N SER A 293 -5.52 -22.58 -27.56
CA SER A 293 -5.68 -22.43 -29.01
C SER A 293 -6.01 -21.02 -29.46
N PHE A 294 -6.26 -20.08 -28.55
CA PHE A 294 -6.61 -18.70 -28.90
C PHE A 294 -5.38 -17.89 -29.29
N LEU A 295 -5.43 -17.26 -30.48
CA LEU A 295 -4.38 -16.37 -30.99
C LEU A 295 -4.94 -14.96 -31.16
N PHE A 296 -4.27 -13.97 -30.56
CA PHE A 296 -4.70 -12.57 -30.64
C PHE A 296 -4.56 -12.03 -32.07
N SER A 297 -3.50 -12.41 -32.78
CA SER A 297 -3.25 -11.99 -34.17
C SER A 297 -4.34 -12.45 -35.13
N GLU A 298 -4.88 -13.66 -34.96
CA GLU A 298 -5.99 -14.17 -35.77
C GLU A 298 -7.32 -13.54 -35.36
N PHE A 299 -7.56 -13.41 -34.05
CA PHE A 299 -8.83 -12.89 -33.53
C PHE A 299 -9.06 -11.40 -33.83
N MET A 300 -7.99 -10.61 -33.94
CA MET A 300 -8.07 -9.16 -34.12
C MET A 300 -8.01 -8.68 -35.56
N VAL A 301 -7.87 -9.59 -36.53
CA VAL A 301 -7.64 -9.25 -37.95
C VAL A 301 -8.79 -8.42 -38.56
N ASP A 302 -10.03 -8.69 -38.17
CA ASP A 302 -11.26 -8.11 -38.72
C ASP A 302 -11.87 -7.01 -37.81
N LYS A 303 -11.14 -6.57 -36.79
CA LYS A 303 -11.65 -5.62 -35.78
C LYS A 303 -11.23 -4.16 -35.99
N ARG A 304 -10.64 -3.85 -37.15
CA ARG A 304 -10.20 -2.49 -37.52
C ARG A 304 -11.37 -1.50 -37.52
N ASP A 305 -12.44 -1.85 -38.23
CA ASP A 305 -13.62 -1.00 -38.36
C ASP A 305 -14.27 -0.75 -36.99
N ALA A 306 -14.32 -1.78 -36.14
CA ALA A 306 -14.83 -1.65 -34.77
C ALA A 306 -13.96 -0.68 -33.93
N TRP A 307 -12.64 -0.70 -34.10
CA TRP A 307 -11.77 0.26 -33.42
C TRP A 307 -11.95 1.69 -33.92
N GLU A 308 -12.09 1.89 -35.24
CA GLU A 308 -12.36 3.21 -35.82
C GLU A 308 -13.70 3.79 -35.33
N GLU A 309 -14.73 2.94 -35.20
CA GLU A 309 -16.01 3.32 -34.61
C GLU A 309 -15.83 3.76 -33.15
N ILE A 310 -15.09 2.98 -32.34
CA ILE A 310 -14.82 3.31 -30.92
C ILE A 310 -14.09 4.64 -30.79
N VAL A 311 -13.04 4.85 -31.59
CA VAL A 311 -12.24 6.10 -31.57
C VAL A 311 -13.14 7.31 -31.87
N THR A 312 -14.01 7.18 -32.87
CA THR A 312 -14.92 8.25 -33.28
C THR A 312 -16.01 8.50 -32.23
N LYS A 313 -16.65 7.43 -31.74
CA LYS A 313 -17.77 7.49 -30.79
C LYS A 313 -17.36 8.03 -29.43
N GLU A 314 -16.20 7.62 -28.93
CA GLU A 314 -15.72 7.97 -27.59
C GLU A 314 -14.82 9.22 -27.58
N GLY A 315 -14.58 9.85 -28.74
CA GLY A 315 -13.75 11.05 -28.86
C GLY A 315 -12.29 10.82 -28.43
N LEU A 316 -11.74 9.67 -28.79
CA LEU A 316 -10.36 9.27 -28.46
C LEU A 316 -9.35 10.01 -29.33
N CYS A 317 -8.07 9.93 -28.93
CA CYS A 317 -6.99 10.28 -29.84
C CYS A 317 -7.11 9.45 -31.12
N GLN A 318 -6.93 10.10 -32.27
CA GLN A 318 -6.95 9.44 -33.57
C GLN A 318 -5.76 8.47 -33.66
N THR A 319 -6.02 7.19 -33.41
CA THR A 319 -5.04 6.11 -33.46
C THR A 319 -5.61 4.91 -34.19
N LYS A 320 -4.80 4.26 -35.02
CA LYS A 320 -5.09 2.94 -35.56
C LYS A 320 -4.78 1.86 -34.52
N ILE A 321 -5.27 0.65 -34.72
CA ILE A 321 -4.95 -0.49 -33.84
C ILE A 321 -3.43 -0.69 -33.79
N GLU A 322 -2.76 -0.60 -34.93
CA GLU A 322 -1.32 -0.85 -35.06
C GLU A 322 -0.45 0.19 -34.35
N ASP A 323 -0.98 1.38 -34.07
CA ASP A 323 -0.27 2.41 -33.31
C ASP A 323 -0.16 2.05 -31.82
N LEU A 324 -1.06 1.18 -31.32
CA LEU A 324 -1.16 0.84 -29.90
C LEU A 324 -0.88 -0.65 -29.62
N ALA A 325 -1.25 -1.54 -30.54
CA ALA A 325 -1.26 -2.97 -30.31
C ALA A 325 -0.49 -3.73 -31.39
N ASN A 326 0.51 -4.51 -30.95
CA ASN A 326 1.18 -5.51 -31.75
C ASN A 326 0.76 -6.91 -31.26
N TRP A 327 -0.16 -7.53 -32.00
CA TRP A 327 -0.73 -8.82 -31.63
C TRP A 327 0.27 -9.98 -31.74
N ALA A 328 1.16 -9.95 -32.74
CA ALA A 328 2.22 -10.95 -32.89
C ALA A 328 3.20 -10.92 -31.71
N PHE A 329 3.50 -9.73 -31.19
CA PHE A 329 4.25 -9.58 -29.95
C PHE A 329 3.50 -10.17 -28.75
N LEU A 330 2.20 -9.90 -28.60
CA LEU A 330 1.40 -10.43 -27.49
C LEU A 330 1.32 -11.97 -27.53
N ASP A 331 1.10 -12.55 -28.72
CA ASP A 331 1.10 -14.00 -28.92
C ASP A 331 2.47 -14.61 -28.58
N THR A 332 3.57 -13.97 -28.99
CA THR A 332 4.94 -14.42 -28.67
C THR A 332 5.21 -14.34 -27.16
N LEU A 333 4.74 -13.29 -26.50
CA LEU A 333 4.92 -13.08 -25.06
C LEU A 333 4.21 -14.18 -24.24
N PHE A 334 2.94 -14.46 -24.54
CA PHE A 334 2.14 -15.47 -23.81
C PHE A 334 2.40 -16.91 -24.24
N ARG A 335 3.29 -17.11 -25.22
CA ARG A 335 3.78 -18.40 -25.68
C ARG A 335 5.30 -18.47 -25.64
N CYS A 336 5.92 -17.62 -24.82
CA CYS A 336 7.37 -17.55 -24.73
C CYS A 336 7.91 -18.93 -24.32
N PRO A 337 8.92 -19.47 -25.02
CA PRO A 337 9.46 -20.80 -24.70
C PRO A 337 10.39 -20.80 -23.48
N ALA A 338 10.82 -19.62 -23.02
CA ALA A 338 11.79 -19.46 -21.93
C ALA A 338 11.27 -18.51 -20.85
N LYS A 339 11.48 -18.88 -19.58
CA LYS A 339 11.21 -18.01 -18.43
C LYS A 339 12.21 -16.88 -18.38
N MET A 340 11.73 -15.65 -18.17
CA MET A 340 12.53 -14.43 -18.13
C MET A 340 12.41 -13.76 -16.77
N LEU A 341 12.98 -14.42 -15.75
CA LEU A 341 12.95 -13.96 -14.36
C LEU A 341 14.31 -13.44 -13.94
N ALA A 342 14.37 -12.30 -13.29
CA ALA A 342 15.59 -11.63 -12.88
C ALA A 342 15.59 -11.30 -11.38
N ASN A 343 16.77 -11.05 -10.83
CA ASN A 343 16.95 -10.61 -9.44
C ASN A 343 17.42 -9.15 -9.42
N ARG A 344 16.91 -8.34 -8.48
CA ARG A 344 17.28 -6.93 -8.29
C ARG A 344 18.19 -6.67 -7.07
N ASP A 345 18.67 -7.71 -6.39
CA ASP A 345 19.52 -7.60 -5.18
C ASP A 345 20.75 -6.71 -5.39
N LYS A 346 21.30 -6.67 -6.61
CA LYS A 346 22.42 -5.78 -6.93
C LYS A 346 22.02 -4.31 -6.84
N ALA A 347 20.88 -3.92 -7.39
CA ALA A 347 20.36 -2.55 -7.28
C ALA A 347 20.01 -2.20 -5.82
N ASN A 348 19.38 -3.13 -5.09
CA ASN A 348 19.05 -2.95 -3.67
C ASN A 348 20.30 -2.69 -2.81
N ARG A 349 21.37 -3.48 -3.01
CA ARG A 349 22.64 -3.31 -2.27
C ARG A 349 23.35 -1.99 -2.55
N HIS A 350 23.05 -1.33 -3.68
CA HIS A 350 23.59 0.00 -4.01
C HIS A 350 22.61 1.13 -3.63
N GLY A 351 21.52 0.83 -2.91
CA GLY A 351 20.59 1.82 -2.38
C GLY A 351 19.38 2.13 -3.25
N PHE A 352 19.15 1.43 -4.37
CA PHE A 352 17.92 1.58 -5.16
C PHE A 352 16.83 0.62 -4.67
N THR A 353 16.01 1.06 -3.71
CA THR A 353 15.02 0.21 -3.05
C THR A 353 13.62 0.28 -3.64
N THR A 354 13.29 1.27 -4.50
CA THR A 354 11.96 1.43 -5.11
C THR A 354 11.44 0.13 -5.73
N THR A 355 10.23 -0.28 -5.35
CA THR A 355 9.48 -1.41 -5.90
C THR A 355 8.08 -0.96 -6.32
N TYR A 356 7.46 -1.70 -7.24
CA TYR A 356 6.05 -1.54 -7.56
C TYR A 356 5.37 -2.90 -7.52
N GLN A 357 4.10 -2.97 -7.10
CA GLN A 357 3.31 -4.17 -7.33
C GLN A 357 2.90 -4.24 -8.80
N THR A 358 3.11 -5.39 -9.45
CA THR A 358 2.83 -5.52 -10.89
C THR A 358 1.35 -5.34 -11.23
N VAL A 359 0.43 -5.90 -10.42
CA VAL A 359 -1.02 -5.74 -10.63
C VAL A 359 -1.41 -4.25 -10.59
N ASP A 360 -0.94 -3.52 -9.58
CA ASP A 360 -1.22 -2.08 -9.43
C ASP A 360 -0.60 -1.27 -10.57
N SER A 361 0.60 -1.63 -11.01
CA SER A 361 1.26 -1.01 -12.18
C SER A 361 0.40 -1.14 -13.43
N ILE A 362 -0.09 -2.35 -13.73
CA ILE A 362 -0.97 -2.62 -14.88
C ILE A 362 -2.25 -1.78 -14.77
N LEU A 363 -2.91 -1.79 -13.61
CA LEU A 363 -4.14 -1.03 -13.40
C LEU A 363 -3.93 0.48 -13.50
N TYR A 364 -2.77 0.98 -13.04
CA TYR A 364 -2.33 2.36 -13.20
C TYR A 364 -2.17 2.73 -14.67
N TRP A 365 -1.44 1.93 -15.46
CA TRP A 365 -1.20 2.23 -16.87
C TRP A 365 -2.47 2.18 -17.71
N ILE A 366 -3.43 1.29 -17.40
CA ILE A 366 -4.76 1.33 -18.01
C ILE A 366 -5.50 2.63 -17.67
N ALA A 367 -5.46 3.08 -16.41
CA ALA A 367 -6.07 4.35 -16.02
C ALA A 367 -5.40 5.55 -16.73
N TYR A 368 -4.08 5.56 -16.78
CA TYR A 368 -3.29 6.58 -17.46
C TYR A 368 -3.60 6.64 -18.97
N MET A 369 -3.75 5.49 -19.63
CA MET A 369 -4.19 5.43 -21.04
C MET A 369 -5.61 5.98 -21.26
N ARG A 370 -6.51 5.85 -20.29
CA ARG A 370 -7.85 6.48 -20.33
C ARG A 370 -7.78 8.01 -20.18
N GLU A 371 -6.86 8.48 -19.35
CA GLU A 371 -6.60 9.91 -19.16
C GLU A 371 -6.04 10.55 -20.43
N GLU A 372 -5.09 9.88 -21.08
CA GLU A 372 -4.55 10.27 -22.39
C GLU A 372 -5.53 10.02 -23.55
N ARG A 373 -6.75 9.54 -23.26
CA ARG A 373 -7.80 9.22 -24.26
C ARG A 373 -7.32 8.29 -25.37
N LEU A 374 -6.43 7.35 -25.04
CA LEU A 374 -6.01 6.28 -25.95
C LEU A 374 -7.00 5.11 -25.96
N ILE A 375 -7.73 4.94 -24.86
CA ILE A 375 -8.82 3.96 -24.70
C ILE A 375 -10.02 4.63 -24.01
N PRO A 376 -11.25 4.10 -24.16
CA PRO A 376 -12.45 4.70 -23.59
C PRO A 376 -12.43 4.83 -22.08
N ARG A 377 -13.03 5.92 -21.60
CA ARG A 377 -13.36 6.08 -20.19
C ARG A 377 -14.48 5.11 -19.86
N SER A 378 -14.45 4.50 -18.68
CA SER A 378 -15.48 3.55 -18.28
C SER A 378 -16.85 4.23 -18.28
N GLY A 379 -17.80 3.69 -19.05
CA GLY A 379 -19.21 4.11 -19.10
C GLY A 379 -20.00 3.63 -17.87
N ILE A 380 -19.44 3.87 -16.69
CA ILE A 380 -20.09 3.90 -15.38
C ILE A 380 -19.42 5.07 -14.67
N LEU A 381 -20.24 5.94 -14.06
CA LEU A 381 -19.81 7.06 -13.22
C LEU A 381 -18.54 6.72 -12.43
N GLY A 382 -17.56 7.60 -12.57
CA GLY A 382 -16.16 7.28 -12.39
C GLY A 382 -15.76 6.81 -11.00
N VAL A 383 -14.76 5.94 -11.00
CA VAL A 383 -13.81 5.80 -9.92
C VAL A 383 -12.42 5.67 -10.55
N ASN A 384 -11.74 6.80 -10.73
CA ASN A 384 -10.29 6.82 -10.83
C ASN A 384 -9.74 6.57 -9.42
N ILE A 385 -9.25 5.36 -9.17
CA ILE A 385 -8.29 5.12 -8.10
C ILE A 385 -6.93 5.36 -8.74
N VAL A 386 -6.39 6.56 -8.53
CA VAL A 386 -4.94 6.79 -8.65
C VAL A 386 -4.37 6.36 -7.30
N SER A 387 -3.60 5.27 -7.31
CA SER A 387 -2.74 4.88 -6.20
C SER A 387 -1.45 5.69 -6.32
N GLU A 388 -1.42 6.87 -5.70
CA GLU A 388 -0.15 7.44 -5.23
C GLU A 388 0.21 6.68 -3.94
N SER A 389 1.33 5.96 -3.96
CA SER A 389 2.01 5.59 -2.72
C SER A 389 2.69 6.85 -2.19
N ILE A 390 2.00 7.58 -1.32
CA ILE A 390 2.67 8.42 -0.35
C ILE A 390 2.46 7.73 1.00
N GLN A 391 3.59 7.55 1.67
CA GLN A 391 3.70 7.34 3.11
C GLN A 391 2.65 8.17 3.85
N SER A 392 2.28 7.74 5.05
CA SER A 392 1.57 8.55 6.04
C SER A 392 1.78 10.06 5.84
N ASN A 393 0.72 10.81 5.51
CA ASN A 393 0.15 11.83 6.40
C ASN A 393 -1.06 12.55 5.79
N LEU A 394 -1.93 12.93 6.72
CA LEU A 394 -3.26 13.50 6.60
C LEU A 394 -3.20 15.02 6.29
N HIS A 395 -4.03 15.54 5.37
CA HIS A 395 -4.98 16.67 5.58
C HIS A 395 -5.45 17.34 4.26
N VAL A 396 -6.75 17.62 4.16
CA VAL A 396 -7.34 18.85 3.58
C VAL A 396 -8.64 19.14 4.36
N ASP A 397 -8.78 20.38 4.84
CA ASP A 397 -9.93 20.86 5.62
C ASP A 397 -11.17 21.16 4.76
N ILE A 398 -12.33 20.69 5.22
CA ILE A 398 -13.62 21.32 4.92
C ILE A 398 -14.26 21.69 6.25
N VAL A 399 -14.13 22.96 6.63
CA VAL A 399 -14.76 23.51 7.83
C VAL A 399 -16.25 23.77 7.56
N CYS A 400 -17.13 22.92 8.08
CA CYS A 400 -18.55 23.25 8.23
C CYS A 400 -18.76 23.99 9.56
N LEU A 401 -18.88 25.32 9.50
CA LEU A 401 -19.32 26.13 10.64
C LEU A 401 -20.86 26.21 10.63
N MET A 402 -21.52 25.51 11.56
CA MET A 402 -22.94 25.74 11.85
C MET A 402 -23.03 26.74 13.00
N LYS A 403 -23.30 28.02 12.68
CA LYS A 403 -23.43 29.06 13.71
C LYS A 403 -24.88 29.14 14.21
N THR A 404 -25.11 28.89 15.49
CA THR A 404 -26.38 29.19 16.18
C THR A 404 -26.37 30.64 16.63
N GLY A 405 -27.04 31.52 15.87
CA GLY A 405 -27.28 32.90 16.29
C GLY A 405 -28.51 33.00 17.19
N LEU A 406 -28.32 32.98 18.51
CA LEU A 406 -29.30 33.54 19.46
C LEU A 406 -29.26 35.06 19.34
N SER A 407 -30.26 35.67 18.70
CA SER A 407 -30.46 37.12 18.77
C SER A 407 -31.49 37.42 19.85
N ASN A 408 -31.01 38.01 20.96
CA ASN A 408 -31.85 38.70 21.92
C ASN A 408 -32.39 39.97 21.26
N ILE A 409 -33.71 40.05 21.06
CA ILE A 409 -34.41 41.31 20.86
C ILE A 409 -35.30 41.54 22.08
N GLN A 410 -35.00 42.62 22.79
CA GLN A 410 -35.78 43.19 23.88
C GLN A 410 -37.22 43.45 23.43
N GLY A 411 -38.17 43.06 24.28
CA GLY A 411 -39.58 43.34 24.10
C GLY A 411 -39.90 44.82 24.24
N ASP A 412 -40.94 45.25 23.54
CA ASP A 412 -41.88 46.24 24.06
C ASP A 412 -43.26 46.07 23.38
N ASP A 413 -44.26 45.89 24.23
CA ASP A 413 -45.72 46.09 24.15
C ASP A 413 -46.52 45.97 22.84
N GLY A 414 -47.65 45.22 22.92
CA GLY A 414 -48.83 45.47 22.08
C GLY A 414 -49.76 44.29 21.75
N ASP A 415 -50.56 43.87 22.74
CA ASP A 415 -51.97 43.43 22.68
C ASP A 415 -52.57 42.64 21.47
N ASN A 416 -53.13 41.46 21.80
CA ASN A 416 -54.31 40.77 21.23
C ASN A 416 -54.40 40.43 19.72
N ASN A 417 -54.16 39.15 19.38
CA ASN A 417 -55.22 38.18 19.02
C ASN A 417 -54.64 36.87 18.45
N GLU A 418 -55.19 35.75 18.90
CA GLU A 418 -54.90 34.41 18.39
C GLU A 418 -55.22 34.27 16.89
N LYS A 419 -54.20 33.88 16.10
CA LYS A 419 -54.26 32.85 15.04
C LYS A 419 -52.90 32.73 14.34
N ASP A 420 -52.46 31.49 14.18
CA ASP A 420 -51.43 31.01 13.25
C ASP A 420 -50.20 31.90 13.04
N ASN A 421 -49.10 31.59 13.74
CA ASN A 421 -47.77 31.91 13.24
C ASN A 421 -46.77 30.79 13.57
N MET A 422 -46.52 29.96 12.56
CA MET A 422 -45.27 29.21 12.46
C MET A 422 -44.12 30.21 12.32
N LEU A 423 -43.40 30.48 13.41
CA LEU A 423 -42.09 31.12 13.33
C LEU A 423 -41.06 30.04 13.00
N GLN A 424 -40.88 29.82 11.70
CA GLN A 424 -39.75 29.09 11.11
C GLN A 424 -38.45 29.82 11.44
N GLY A 425 -37.56 29.15 12.19
CA GLY A 425 -36.17 29.57 12.30
C GLY A 425 -35.44 29.34 10.98
N GLU A 426 -34.98 30.41 10.33
CA GLU A 426 -34.10 30.31 9.17
C GLU A 426 -32.75 29.70 9.60
N LYS A 427 -32.47 28.46 9.16
CA LYS A 427 -31.15 27.84 9.31
C LYS A 427 -30.25 28.27 8.15
N HIS A 428 -29.22 29.05 8.44
CA HIS A 428 -28.22 29.44 7.43
C HIS A 428 -27.05 28.44 7.43
N VAL A 429 -26.86 27.75 6.30
CA VAL A 429 -25.61 27.04 6.02
C VAL A 429 -24.71 28.01 5.26
N VAL A 430 -23.59 28.39 5.85
CA VAL A 430 -22.60 29.26 5.19
C VAL A 430 -21.46 28.38 4.68
N LEU A 431 -21.37 28.24 3.36
CA LEU A 431 -20.21 27.63 2.72
C LEU A 431 -19.13 28.72 2.58
N VAL A 432 -18.01 28.56 3.27
CA VAL A 432 -16.86 29.48 3.16
C VAL A 432 -15.76 28.78 2.37
N GLU A 433 -15.52 29.24 1.13
CA GLU A 433 -14.28 28.94 0.41
C GLU A 433 -13.24 30.02 0.77
N LYS A 434 -12.12 29.60 1.34
CA LYS A 434 -10.95 30.46 1.58
C LYS A 434 -9.86 30.08 0.58
N TYR A 435 -9.41 31.05 -0.21
CA TYR A 435 -8.29 30.88 -1.15
C TYR A 435 -7.00 31.48 -0.56
N SER A 436 -5.85 30.87 -0.87
CA SER A 436 -4.53 31.18 -0.30
C SER A 436 -3.96 32.57 -0.64
N ASN A 437 -4.66 33.38 -1.45
CA ASN A 437 -4.26 34.75 -1.78
C ASN A 437 -5.06 35.83 -1.01
N GLY A 438 -5.81 35.44 0.03
CA GLY A 438 -6.62 36.37 0.81
C GLY A 438 -7.90 36.86 0.11
N THR A 439 -8.22 36.39 -1.09
CA THR A 439 -9.52 36.66 -1.73
C THR A 439 -10.53 35.59 -1.36
N ALA A 440 -11.51 35.94 -0.54
CA ALA A 440 -12.70 35.11 -0.30
C ALA A 440 -13.69 35.32 -1.45
N LYS A 441 -14.06 34.24 -2.15
CA LYS A 441 -15.19 34.29 -3.09
C LYS A 441 -16.39 33.60 -2.44
N ARG A 442 -17.40 34.39 -2.08
CA ARG A 442 -18.66 33.88 -1.55
C ARG A 442 -19.44 33.19 -2.66
N SER A 443 -19.70 31.89 -2.49
CA SER A 443 -20.84 31.23 -3.12
C SER A 443 -21.76 30.79 -1.98
N ALA A 444 -22.67 31.67 -1.58
CA ALA A 444 -23.65 31.35 -0.55
C ALA A 444 -24.77 30.51 -1.18
N LEU A 445 -24.77 29.20 -0.96
CA LEU A 445 -25.95 28.37 -1.18
C LEU A 445 -26.87 28.53 0.04
N LYS A 446 -27.80 29.49 -0.06
CA LYS A 446 -28.80 29.73 0.98
C LYS A 446 -29.93 28.72 0.81
N PHE A 447 -29.95 27.68 1.64
CA PHE A 447 -31.11 26.78 1.74
C PHE A 447 -32.13 27.38 2.70
N LEU A 448 -33.26 27.87 2.20
CA LEU A 448 -34.42 28.21 3.02
C LEU A 448 -35.47 27.11 2.89
N LEU A 449 -35.83 26.54 4.03
CA LEU A 449 -36.87 25.53 4.17
C LEU A 449 -38.21 26.22 4.38
N PHE A 450 -38.98 26.41 3.30
CA PHE A 450 -40.39 26.81 3.36
C PHE A 450 -41.29 25.71 2.79
N GLY A 451 -41.67 24.76 3.64
CA GLY A 451 -42.50 23.63 3.22
C GLY A 451 -41.90 22.86 2.03
N SER A 452 -42.74 22.18 1.27
CA SER A 452 -42.37 21.22 0.22
C SER A 452 -41.95 21.85 -1.12
N SER A 453 -41.34 23.05 -1.16
CA SER A 453 -40.85 23.66 -2.42
C SER A 453 -39.62 24.58 -2.23
N TRP A 454 -38.69 24.54 -3.19
CA TRP A 454 -37.43 25.29 -3.19
C TRP A 454 -37.50 26.56 -4.05
N TYR A 455 -36.86 27.66 -3.61
CA TYR A 455 -36.72 28.91 -4.38
C TYR A 455 -35.28 29.48 -4.31
N ILE A 456 -34.85 30.22 -5.34
CA ILE A 456 -33.52 30.87 -5.46
C ILE A 456 -33.71 32.39 -5.48
N LEU A 457 -32.93 33.13 -4.68
CA LEU A 457 -32.84 34.60 -4.74
C LEU A 457 -31.38 35.05 -4.71
N ASP A 458 -31.05 36.00 -5.58
CA ASP A 458 -29.71 36.57 -5.81
C ASP A 458 -29.59 37.94 -5.11
N GLY A 459 -28.42 38.26 -4.53
CA GLY A 459 -28.23 39.56 -3.89
C GLY A 459 -26.93 39.75 -3.10
N ASP A 460 -26.07 40.63 -3.60
CA ASP A 460 -24.80 41.12 -3.04
C ASP A 460 -24.95 42.13 -1.89
N SER A 461 -24.18 41.98 -0.79
CA SER A 461 -23.67 43.10 0.05
C SER A 461 -22.49 42.66 0.98
N PRO A 462 -21.51 43.53 1.31
CA PRO A 462 -20.31 43.18 2.09
C PRO A 462 -20.39 43.60 3.57
N ILE A 463 -19.83 42.79 4.50
CA ILE A 463 -19.62 43.16 5.92
C ILE A 463 -18.25 42.67 6.41
N GLN A 464 -17.57 43.56 7.17
CA GLN A 464 -16.19 43.55 7.69
C GLN A 464 -15.85 42.39 8.66
N SER A 465 -14.60 41.93 8.60
CA SER A 465 -13.99 40.98 9.54
C SER A 465 -13.30 41.72 10.70
N PHE A 466 -13.62 41.35 11.94
CA PHE A 466 -12.78 41.60 13.12
C PHE A 466 -11.82 40.41 13.30
N PHE A 467 -10.52 40.70 13.37
CA PHE A 467 -9.48 39.77 13.80
C PHE A 467 -9.30 39.92 15.32
N GLU A 468 -9.28 38.81 16.04
CA GLU A 468 -8.81 38.76 17.42
C GLU A 468 -7.82 37.59 17.53
N GLU A 469 -6.53 37.92 17.66
CA GLU A 469 -5.45 36.98 17.96
C GLU A 469 -5.56 36.55 19.42
N SER A 470 -5.80 35.26 19.66
CA SER A 470 -5.57 34.64 20.96
C SER A 470 -4.33 33.75 20.87
N SER A 471 -3.21 34.31 21.34
CA SER A 471 -1.99 33.61 21.69
C SER A 471 -2.27 32.52 22.72
N VAL A 472 -1.99 31.26 22.39
CA VAL A 472 -1.93 30.16 23.38
C VAL A 472 -0.49 29.70 23.51
N ASN A 473 0.18 30.27 24.51
CA ASN A 473 1.30 29.63 25.18
C ASN A 473 0.78 28.34 25.85
N GLY A 474 1.11 27.20 25.26
CA GLY A 474 0.83 25.87 25.81
C GLY A 474 2.07 25.00 25.68
N SER A 475 2.95 25.09 26.67
CA SER A 475 4.01 24.15 27.06
C SER A 475 4.28 22.96 26.11
N GLN A 476 5.47 22.97 25.51
CA GLN A 476 6.19 21.77 25.13
C GLN A 476 6.30 20.82 26.33
N GLN A 477 5.40 19.84 26.39
CA GLN A 477 5.54 18.64 27.19
C GLN A 477 5.10 17.43 26.35
N ALA A 478 5.73 17.29 25.18
CA ALA A 478 5.68 16.05 24.40
C ALA A 478 6.80 15.12 24.90
N SER A 479 6.40 14.19 25.78
CA SER A 479 6.94 12.84 25.98
C SER A 479 8.46 12.62 25.75
N ASN A 480 9.26 13.06 26.72
CA ASN A 480 10.61 12.54 26.96
C ASN A 480 10.62 11.22 27.78
N SER A 481 9.46 10.61 28.07
CA SER A 481 9.37 9.54 29.08
C SER A 481 10.00 8.20 28.66
N SER A 482 10.03 7.85 27.37
CA SER A 482 10.55 6.53 26.94
C SER A 482 12.07 6.40 26.98
N LYS A 483 12.81 7.51 27.04
CA LYS A 483 14.29 7.51 27.12
C LYS A 483 14.82 7.42 28.56
N GLU A 484 14.01 7.68 29.58
CA GLU A 484 14.47 7.76 30.98
C GLU A 484 14.38 6.42 31.74
N GLU A 485 13.49 5.50 31.37
CA GLU A 485 13.15 4.34 32.23
C GLU A 485 14.20 3.20 32.29
N LEU A 486 15.19 3.15 31.39
CA LEU A 486 16.14 2.03 31.30
C LEU A 486 17.62 2.38 31.52
N PHE A 487 17.97 3.57 32.02
CA PHE A 487 19.37 3.95 32.26
C PHE A 487 20.14 3.02 33.22
N TRP A 488 19.44 2.25 34.06
CA TRP A 488 20.04 1.36 35.07
C TRP A 488 20.47 -0.02 34.54
N LEU A 489 20.05 -0.42 33.34
CA LEU A 489 20.39 -1.73 32.76
C LEU A 489 21.71 -1.67 31.97
N PRO A 490 22.66 -2.61 32.19
CA PRO A 490 23.87 -2.72 31.36
C PRO A 490 23.53 -2.97 29.89
N ASP A 491 24.32 -2.42 28.97
CA ASP A 491 24.04 -2.47 27.53
C ASP A 491 23.96 -3.90 26.98
N ASN A 492 24.82 -4.81 27.47
CA ASN A 492 24.77 -6.24 27.13
C ASN A 492 23.42 -6.89 27.50
N VAL A 493 22.77 -6.45 28.57
CA VAL A 493 21.47 -6.97 29.01
C VAL A 493 20.36 -6.36 28.16
N LYS A 494 20.45 -5.07 27.81
CA LYS A 494 19.53 -4.40 26.90
C LYS A 494 19.53 -5.06 25.52
N GLU A 495 20.70 -5.30 24.95
CA GLU A 495 20.83 -5.99 23.66
C GLU A 495 20.30 -7.42 23.69
N PHE A 496 20.38 -8.09 24.84
CA PHE A 496 19.85 -9.44 25.00
C PHE A 496 18.31 -9.46 25.04
N ILE A 497 17.69 -8.54 25.79
CA ILE A 497 16.24 -8.53 26.07
C ILE A 497 15.41 -7.63 25.15
N LEU A 498 16.02 -6.67 24.46
CA LEU A 498 15.33 -5.74 23.56
C LEU A 498 15.67 -6.00 22.08
N PRO A 499 14.75 -5.67 21.15
CA PRO A 499 15.02 -5.79 19.71
C PRO A 499 16.13 -4.85 19.23
N ALA A 500 16.82 -5.25 18.16
CA ALA A 500 17.84 -4.43 17.51
C ALA A 500 17.23 -3.12 16.99
N GLY A 501 17.89 -1.99 17.24
CA GLY A 501 17.39 -0.66 16.85
C GLY A 501 16.36 -0.06 17.80
N PHE A 502 16.12 -0.65 18.97
CA PHE A 502 15.27 -0.07 20.01
C PHE A 502 15.77 1.33 20.44
N PRO A 503 14.90 2.32 20.65
CA PRO A 503 13.43 2.25 20.59
C PRO A 503 12.81 2.39 19.20
N GLY A 504 13.56 2.86 18.19
CA GLY A 504 12.99 3.20 16.88
C GLY A 504 12.54 2.03 16.01
N SER A 505 12.90 0.79 16.37
CA SER A 505 12.56 -0.41 15.62
C SER A 505 11.24 -1.08 16.02
N VAL A 506 10.59 -0.61 17.09
CA VAL A 506 9.33 -1.15 17.61
C VAL A 506 8.35 -0.04 17.95
N SER A 507 7.07 -0.38 18.15
CA SER A 507 6.06 0.62 18.54
C SER A 507 6.26 1.14 19.96
N ASP A 508 5.79 2.36 20.21
CA ASP A 508 6.03 3.10 21.45
C ASP A 508 5.47 2.39 22.71
N ASP A 509 4.45 1.55 22.53
CA ASP A 509 3.79 0.77 23.58
C ASP A 509 4.48 -0.59 23.87
N TYR A 510 5.52 -0.96 23.11
CA TYR A 510 6.21 -2.25 23.25
C TYR A 510 6.78 -2.45 24.66
N LEU A 511 7.57 -1.51 25.16
CA LEU A 511 8.27 -1.67 26.43
C LEU A 511 7.29 -1.74 27.60
N GLU A 512 6.30 -0.84 27.62
CA GLU A 512 5.24 -0.82 28.64
C GLU A 512 4.47 -2.14 28.66
N TYR A 513 4.09 -2.65 27.48
CA TYR A 513 3.47 -3.96 27.35
C TYR A 513 4.37 -5.08 27.89
N MET A 514 5.64 -5.13 27.51
CA MET A 514 6.57 -6.19 27.91
C MET A 514 6.81 -6.23 29.43
N VAL A 515 6.92 -5.06 30.06
CA VAL A 515 7.08 -4.94 31.51
C VAL A 515 5.85 -5.44 32.25
N LEU A 516 4.64 -5.13 31.78
CA LEU A 516 3.39 -5.65 32.35
C LEU A 516 3.17 -7.14 32.02
N GLN A 517 3.68 -7.61 30.89
CA GLN A 517 3.57 -8.99 30.43
C GLN A 517 4.41 -9.95 31.28
N PHE A 518 5.56 -9.51 31.78
CA PHE A 518 6.44 -10.31 32.63
C PHE A 518 5.77 -10.85 33.92
N PRO A 519 5.20 -10.02 34.82
CA PRO A 519 4.47 -10.52 35.99
C PRO A 519 3.19 -11.27 35.61
N THR A 520 2.55 -10.92 34.49
CA THR A 520 1.41 -11.67 33.96
C THR A 520 1.79 -13.12 33.63
N ASN A 521 2.94 -13.34 33.01
CA ASN A 521 3.43 -14.68 32.68
C ASN A 521 3.85 -15.45 33.94
N ILE A 522 4.51 -14.81 34.91
CA ILE A 522 4.85 -15.42 36.21
C ILE A 522 3.61 -15.98 36.90
N THR A 523 2.56 -15.16 37.06
CA THR A 523 1.31 -15.57 37.72
C THR A 523 0.59 -16.69 36.97
N ALA A 524 0.71 -16.74 35.64
CA ALA A 524 0.18 -17.84 34.83
C ALA A 524 0.86 -19.17 35.17
N TRP A 525 2.19 -19.16 35.29
CA TRP A 525 2.98 -20.35 35.61
C TRP A 525 2.83 -20.80 37.07
N VAL A 526 2.61 -19.86 38.00
CA VAL A 526 2.20 -20.22 39.38
C VAL A 526 0.85 -20.95 39.36
N CYS A 527 -0.15 -20.41 38.65
CA CYS A 527 -1.45 -21.06 38.49
C CYS A 527 -1.31 -22.46 37.87
N HIS A 528 -0.45 -22.60 36.85
CA HIS A 528 -0.18 -23.87 36.19
C HIS A 528 0.39 -24.91 37.17
N THR A 529 1.34 -24.51 38.00
CA THR A 529 1.96 -25.38 39.02
C THR A 529 0.93 -25.89 40.04
N LEU A 530 0.07 -25.01 40.57
CA LEU A 530 -1.00 -25.37 41.52
C LEU A 530 -2.04 -26.35 40.92
N VAL A 531 -2.42 -26.12 39.66
CA VAL A 531 -3.36 -27.01 38.94
C VAL A 531 -2.71 -28.36 38.68
N THR A 532 -1.44 -28.37 38.27
CA THR A 532 -0.68 -29.58 37.97
C THR A 532 -0.51 -30.44 39.22
N SER A 533 -0.18 -29.86 40.38
CA SER A 533 -0.09 -30.62 41.62
C SER A 533 -1.42 -31.24 42.03
N SER A 534 -2.53 -30.53 41.81
CA SER A 534 -3.89 -31.04 42.06
C SER A 534 -4.20 -32.25 41.15
N LEU A 535 -3.91 -32.14 39.85
CA LEU A 535 -4.10 -33.21 38.88
C LEU A 535 -3.24 -34.44 39.22
N LEU A 536 -1.98 -34.25 39.60
CA LEU A 536 -1.09 -35.34 40.05
C LEU A 536 -1.60 -36.02 41.32
N LYS A 537 -2.18 -35.26 42.25
CA LYS A 537 -2.83 -35.81 43.45
C LYS A 537 -4.06 -36.66 43.10
N ALA A 538 -4.85 -36.25 42.09
CA ALA A 538 -6.01 -37.01 41.62
C ALA A 538 -5.64 -38.31 40.89
N VAL A 539 -4.51 -38.34 40.17
CA VAL A 539 -4.02 -39.54 39.47
C VAL A 539 -3.52 -40.62 40.45
N GLY A 540 -3.13 -40.24 41.67
CA GLY A 540 -2.69 -41.16 42.71
C GLY A 540 -1.37 -41.83 42.36
N VAL A 541 -0.25 -41.22 42.73
CA VAL A 541 1.06 -41.89 42.75
C VAL A 541 1.01 -42.95 43.87
N GLY A 542 0.43 -44.12 43.57
CA GLY A 542 0.25 -45.19 44.55
C GLY A 542 -0.67 -46.38 44.18
N SER A 543 -1.39 -46.39 43.06
CA SER A 543 -2.36 -47.48 42.78
C SER A 543 -2.24 -48.22 41.45
N PHE A 544 -1.13 -48.07 40.73
CA PHE A 544 -0.84 -48.94 39.58
C PHE A 544 -0.05 -50.18 40.00
N SER A 545 -0.67 -51.07 40.77
CA SER A 545 -0.14 -52.43 40.95
C SER A 545 -0.33 -53.22 39.65
N GLY A 546 0.79 -53.47 38.98
CA GLY A 546 1.03 -54.42 37.87
C GLY A 546 -0.17 -55.03 37.12
N SER A 547 -0.40 -54.58 35.88
CA SER A 547 -0.76 -55.44 34.74
C SER A 547 -0.64 -54.66 33.42
N THR A 548 -0.34 -55.35 32.32
CA THR A 548 -0.29 -54.80 30.96
C THR A 548 -1.62 -54.15 30.55
N ALA A 549 -2.74 -54.61 31.11
CA ALA A 549 -4.07 -54.03 30.91
C ALA A 549 -4.23 -52.64 31.58
N ALA A 550 -3.55 -52.38 32.70
CA ALA A 550 -3.53 -51.08 33.35
C ALA A 550 -2.78 -50.02 32.51
N ALA A 551 -1.72 -50.43 31.81
CA ALA A 551 -0.98 -49.57 30.87
C ALA A 551 -1.81 -49.22 29.63
N SER A 552 -2.54 -50.18 29.04
CA SER A 552 -3.44 -49.93 27.91
C SER A 552 -4.65 -49.08 28.29
N ALA A 553 -5.24 -49.30 29.47
CA ALA A 553 -6.30 -48.45 29.99
C ALA A 553 -5.80 -47.03 30.29
N ALA A 554 -4.57 -46.88 30.81
CA ALA A 554 -3.94 -45.59 31.02
C ALA A 554 -3.64 -44.88 29.69
N ALA A 555 -3.19 -45.60 28.66
CA ALA A 555 -2.93 -45.07 27.32
C ALA A 555 -4.22 -44.64 26.61
N ILE A 556 -5.30 -45.42 26.66
CA ILE A 556 -6.61 -45.06 26.10
C ILE A 556 -7.17 -43.82 26.82
N ARG A 557 -7.00 -43.74 28.14
CA ARG A 557 -7.35 -42.57 28.94
C ARG A 557 -6.51 -41.34 28.55
N TRP A 558 -5.22 -41.52 28.29
CA TRP A 558 -4.31 -40.46 27.84
C TRP A 558 -4.63 -39.96 26.43
N VAL A 559 -4.84 -40.87 25.47
CA VAL A 559 -5.19 -40.56 24.09
C VAL A 559 -6.57 -39.89 24.01
N SER A 560 -7.54 -40.33 24.80
CA SER A 560 -8.86 -39.70 24.84
C SER A 560 -8.79 -38.27 25.38
N LYS A 561 -7.91 -38.03 26.37
CA LYS A 561 -7.66 -36.71 26.96
C LYS A 561 -6.97 -35.75 25.98
N ASP A 562 -5.97 -36.21 25.23
CA ASP A 562 -5.21 -35.34 24.31
C ASP A 562 -5.81 -35.24 22.90
N GLY A 563 -6.46 -36.30 22.43
CA GLY A 563 -7.16 -36.33 21.15
C GLY A 563 -8.33 -35.35 21.10
N LEU A 564 -9.10 -35.22 22.19
CA LEU A 564 -10.20 -34.27 22.25
C LEU A 564 -9.71 -32.81 22.19
N GLY A 565 -8.58 -32.51 22.84
CA GLY A 565 -7.93 -31.20 22.75
C GLY A 565 -7.43 -30.87 21.34
N ALA A 566 -6.88 -31.86 20.63
CA ALA A 566 -6.45 -31.68 19.24
C ALA A 566 -7.62 -31.34 18.30
N ILE A 567 -8.78 -31.98 18.48
CA ILE A 567 -10.01 -31.69 17.73
C ILE A 567 -10.48 -30.26 17.97
N GLY A 568 -10.48 -29.80 19.23
CA GLY A 568 -10.84 -28.43 19.57
C GLY A 568 -9.94 -27.40 18.88
N ARG A 569 -8.62 -27.64 18.86
CA ARG A 569 -7.67 -26.78 18.16
C ARG A 569 -7.90 -26.75 16.65
N LEU A 570 -8.21 -27.89 16.04
CA LEU A 570 -8.49 -28.01 14.60
C LEU A 570 -9.75 -27.21 14.21
N PHE A 571 -10.80 -27.27 15.02
CA PHE A 571 -12.03 -26.53 14.77
C PHE A 571 -11.84 -25.01 14.83
N ILE A 572 -11.11 -24.53 15.85
CA ILE A 572 -10.82 -23.10 16.00
C ILE A 572 -9.95 -22.58 14.85
N GLY A 573 -8.86 -23.29 14.52
CA GLY A 573 -7.97 -22.90 13.43
C GLY A 573 -8.63 -22.93 12.05
N GLY A 574 -9.53 -23.89 11.81
CA GLY A 574 -10.20 -24.04 10.51
C GLY A 574 -11.37 -23.07 10.26
N ARG A 575 -12.04 -22.57 11.31
CA ARG A 575 -13.29 -21.80 11.16
C ARG A 575 -13.22 -20.34 11.59
N PHE A 576 -12.31 -19.98 12.50
CA PHE A 576 -12.29 -18.65 13.13
C PHE A 576 -11.06 -17.81 12.75
N GLY A 577 -10.21 -18.28 11.82
CA GLY A 577 -8.96 -17.61 11.44
C GLY A 577 -9.09 -16.11 11.11
N ASN A 578 -10.14 -15.72 10.38
CA ASN A 578 -10.35 -14.34 9.93
C ASN A 578 -10.83 -13.39 11.03
N LEU A 579 -11.30 -13.91 12.18
CA LEU A 579 -11.89 -13.09 13.25
C LEU A 579 -10.84 -12.60 14.26
N PHE A 580 -9.67 -13.24 14.31
CA PHE A 580 -8.61 -12.89 15.25
C PHE A 580 -7.93 -11.56 14.93
N ASP A 581 -8.02 -11.11 13.67
CA ASP A 581 -7.47 -9.85 13.19
C ASP A 581 -8.34 -8.64 13.58
N ASP A 582 -9.59 -8.86 14.00
CA ASP A 582 -10.57 -7.80 14.28
C ASP A 582 -10.38 -7.15 15.65
N ASP A 583 -10.18 -7.97 16.68
CA ASP A 583 -9.96 -7.53 18.06
C ASP A 583 -9.03 -8.50 18.82
N PRO A 584 -7.69 -8.38 18.61
CA PRO A 584 -6.74 -9.28 19.25
C PRO A 584 -6.74 -9.15 20.78
N LYS A 585 -7.12 -7.99 21.35
CA LYS A 585 -7.20 -7.81 22.82
C LYS A 585 -8.30 -8.68 23.40
N GLN A 586 -9.50 -8.60 22.84
CA GLN A 586 -10.64 -9.40 23.31
C GLN A 586 -10.37 -10.89 23.17
N TRP A 587 -9.86 -11.34 22.02
CA TRP A 587 -9.54 -12.76 21.82
C TRP A 587 -8.47 -13.26 22.77
N ARG A 588 -7.48 -12.43 23.07
CA ARG A 588 -6.44 -12.75 24.04
C ARG A 588 -6.99 -12.88 25.47
N MET A 589 -7.99 -12.07 25.83
CA MET A 589 -8.68 -12.15 27.11
C MET A 589 -9.64 -13.35 27.18
N TYR A 590 -10.40 -13.64 26.13
CA TYR A 590 -11.25 -14.83 26.04
C TYR A 590 -10.45 -16.12 26.15
N ALA A 591 -9.26 -16.18 25.53
CA ALA A 591 -8.34 -17.29 25.68
C ALA A 591 -8.00 -17.54 27.16
N ASP A 592 -7.73 -16.49 27.93
CA ASP A 592 -7.44 -16.61 29.35
C ASP A 592 -8.69 -17.02 30.17
N PHE A 593 -9.89 -16.52 29.86
CA PHE A 593 -11.11 -17.01 30.52
C PHE A 593 -11.37 -18.50 30.25
N ILE A 594 -11.30 -18.94 29.00
CA ILE A 594 -11.51 -20.34 28.62
C ILE A 594 -10.42 -21.24 29.22
N GLY A 595 -9.16 -20.78 29.24
CA GLY A 595 -8.08 -21.48 29.92
C GLY A 595 -8.30 -21.62 31.43
N SER A 596 -8.95 -20.64 32.06
CA SER A 596 -9.36 -20.71 33.47
C SER A 596 -10.40 -21.81 33.70
N VAL A 597 -11.42 -21.88 32.83
CA VAL A 597 -12.43 -22.95 32.86
C VAL A 597 -11.77 -24.33 32.76
N GLY A 598 -10.80 -24.47 31.86
CA GLY A 598 -10.03 -25.71 31.74
C GLY A 598 -9.27 -26.07 33.01
N SER A 599 -8.66 -25.09 33.67
CA SER A 599 -7.99 -25.29 34.96
C SER A 599 -8.97 -25.61 36.11
N ILE A 600 -10.20 -25.09 36.08
CA ILE A 600 -11.25 -25.43 37.06
C ILE A 600 -11.66 -26.90 36.92
N PHE A 601 -11.79 -27.41 35.69
CA PHE A 601 -12.05 -28.83 35.46
C PHE A 601 -10.94 -29.70 36.07
N ASP A 602 -9.68 -29.34 35.84
CA ASP A 602 -8.54 -30.06 36.43
C ASP A 602 -8.53 -29.98 37.96
N LEU A 603 -8.82 -28.80 38.54
CA LEU A 603 -8.97 -28.64 39.98
C LEU A 603 -10.17 -29.39 40.56
N SER A 604 -11.16 -29.76 39.76
CA SER A 604 -12.31 -30.55 40.20
C SER A 604 -12.02 -32.06 40.23
N THR A 605 -10.95 -32.50 39.54
CA THR A 605 -10.61 -33.93 39.43
C THR A 605 -10.37 -34.64 40.78
N PRO A 606 -9.75 -34.02 41.82
CA PRO A 606 -9.59 -34.70 43.11
C PRO A 606 -10.90 -34.82 43.90
N LEU A 607 -11.88 -33.95 43.65
CA LEU A 607 -13.19 -33.99 44.33
C LEU A 607 -14.10 -35.09 43.77
N TYR A 608 -13.93 -35.42 42.50
CA TYR A 608 -14.75 -36.40 41.79
C TYR A 608 -13.89 -37.48 41.11
N PRO A 609 -13.20 -38.36 41.86
CA PRO A 609 -12.28 -39.36 41.27
C PRO A 609 -12.94 -40.29 40.24
N ALA A 610 -14.24 -40.60 40.42
CA ALA A 610 -15.01 -41.42 39.47
C ALA A 610 -15.17 -40.76 38.08
N TYR A 611 -15.11 -39.43 38.03
CA TYR A 611 -15.24 -38.62 36.82
C TYR A 611 -13.89 -38.03 36.38
N PHE A 612 -12.76 -38.56 36.86
CA PHE A 612 -11.42 -38.07 36.54
C PHE A 612 -11.21 -37.90 35.03
N LEU A 613 -11.49 -38.95 34.24
CA LEU A 613 -11.25 -38.97 32.81
C LEU A 613 -12.06 -37.90 32.05
N PRO A 614 -13.40 -37.82 32.18
CA PRO A 614 -14.17 -36.78 31.49
C PRO A 614 -13.79 -35.36 31.96
N LEU A 615 -13.53 -35.15 33.25
CA LEU A 615 -13.11 -33.83 33.76
C LEU A 615 -11.75 -33.41 33.19
N ALA A 616 -10.74 -34.30 33.23
CA ALA A 616 -9.41 -34.01 32.66
C ALA A 616 -9.45 -33.83 31.13
N ALA A 617 -10.30 -34.57 30.42
CA ALA A 617 -10.48 -34.41 28.98
C ALA A 617 -11.15 -33.07 28.62
N LEU A 618 -12.17 -32.64 29.39
CA LEU A 618 -12.79 -31.32 29.24
C LEU A 618 -11.81 -30.20 29.60
N GLY A 619 -11.00 -30.39 30.64
CA GLY A 619 -9.92 -29.48 31.02
C GLY A 619 -8.92 -29.25 29.88
N ASN A 620 -8.43 -30.35 29.30
CA ASN A 620 -7.51 -30.30 28.15
C ASN A 620 -8.16 -29.73 26.88
N LEU A 621 -9.43 -30.06 26.60
CA LEU A 621 -10.17 -29.47 25.50
C LEU A 621 -10.25 -27.94 25.63
N ALA A 622 -10.69 -27.43 26.79
CA ALA A 622 -10.80 -26.00 27.04
C ALA A 622 -9.43 -25.31 26.92
N LYS A 623 -8.36 -25.90 27.47
CA LYS A 623 -7.00 -25.36 27.35
C LYS A 623 -6.47 -25.37 25.91
N ALA A 624 -6.82 -26.38 25.12
CA ALA A 624 -6.45 -26.45 23.71
C ALA A 624 -7.19 -25.41 22.85
N VAL A 625 -8.49 -25.20 23.12
CA VAL A 625 -9.28 -24.11 22.53
C VAL A 625 -8.68 -22.77 22.91
N ALA A 626 -8.40 -22.55 24.19
CA ALA A 626 -7.74 -21.34 24.69
C ALA A 626 -6.40 -21.07 23.97
N ARG A 627 -5.56 -22.10 23.78
CA ARG A 627 -4.31 -21.97 23.00
C ARG A 627 -4.59 -21.62 21.54
N GLY A 628 -5.61 -22.23 20.93
CA GLY A 628 -6.05 -21.91 19.57
C GLY A 628 -6.51 -20.47 19.38
N LEU A 629 -6.99 -19.80 20.45
CA LEU A 629 -7.32 -18.36 20.44
C LEU A 629 -6.11 -17.48 20.79
N LYS A 630 -5.26 -17.93 21.73
CA LYS A 630 -4.05 -17.23 22.18
C LYS A 630 -3.07 -17.06 21.02
N ASP A 631 -2.69 -18.14 20.34
CA ASP A 631 -1.57 -18.10 19.39
C ASP A 631 -1.82 -17.14 18.21
N PRO A 632 -3.01 -17.12 17.56
CA PRO A 632 -3.27 -16.19 16.46
C PRO A 632 -3.37 -14.73 16.93
N SER A 633 -4.13 -14.45 18.00
CA SER A 633 -4.28 -13.09 18.54
C SER A 633 -2.93 -12.49 18.98
N PHE A 634 -2.05 -13.34 19.50
CA PHE A 634 -0.69 -12.97 19.87
C PHE A 634 0.19 -12.59 18.67
N ARG A 635 0.09 -13.33 17.54
CA ARG A 635 0.83 -12.95 16.33
C ARG A 635 0.43 -11.58 15.79
N VAL A 636 -0.85 -11.21 15.93
CA VAL A 636 -1.32 -9.87 15.56
C VAL A 636 -0.66 -8.79 16.43
N ILE A 637 -0.50 -9.05 17.73
CA ILE A 637 0.22 -8.17 18.66
C ILE A 637 1.72 -8.09 18.29
N GLN A 638 2.37 -9.20 17.96
CA GLN A 638 3.77 -9.22 17.51
C GLN A 638 3.99 -8.44 16.21
N SER A 639 3.05 -8.58 15.26
CA SER A 639 3.06 -7.80 14.02
C SER A 639 2.84 -6.32 14.25
N HIS A 640 2.09 -5.93 15.29
CA HIS A 640 1.93 -4.52 15.68
C HIS A 640 3.23 -3.92 16.19
N PHE A 641 4.02 -4.69 16.95
CA PHE A 641 5.32 -4.24 17.46
C PHE A 641 6.41 -4.14 16.40
N ALA A 642 6.32 -4.87 15.28
CA ALA A 642 7.38 -4.96 14.28
C ALA A 642 7.37 -3.80 13.27
N ILE A 643 7.81 -2.60 13.67
CA ILE A 643 7.80 -1.40 12.83
C ILE A 643 8.84 -1.47 11.71
N SER A 644 10.04 -1.99 11.98
CA SER A 644 11.15 -2.05 11.00
C SER A 644 11.24 -3.38 10.26
N GLU A 645 10.09 -4.02 9.98
CA GLU A 645 10.02 -5.38 9.40
C GLU A 645 10.82 -6.44 10.20
N ASN A 646 11.01 -6.18 11.49
CA ASN A 646 11.82 -6.96 12.43
C ASN A 646 10.98 -7.99 13.21
N LEU A 647 9.95 -8.57 12.59
CA LEU A 647 9.01 -9.50 13.25
C LEU A 647 9.72 -10.70 13.89
N GLY A 648 10.73 -11.24 13.21
CA GLY A 648 11.52 -12.37 13.72
C GLY A 648 12.31 -12.02 14.98
N ASP A 649 12.87 -10.81 15.05
CA ASP A 649 13.62 -10.35 16.22
C ASP A 649 12.68 -10.03 17.40
N VAL A 650 11.58 -9.32 17.15
CA VAL A 650 10.52 -9.08 18.16
C VAL A 650 10.03 -10.40 18.76
N ALA A 651 9.73 -11.40 17.93
CA ALA A 651 9.28 -12.70 18.40
C ALA A 651 10.34 -13.42 19.25
N ALA A 652 11.61 -13.39 18.82
CA ALA A 652 12.72 -13.98 19.56
C ALA A 652 12.93 -13.30 20.92
N LYS A 653 12.87 -11.97 20.98
CA LYS A 653 13.00 -11.23 22.25
C LYS A 653 11.84 -11.53 23.17
N GLU A 654 10.61 -11.55 22.67
CA GLU A 654 9.46 -11.91 23.50
C GLU A 654 9.56 -13.33 24.07
N GLU A 655 10.09 -14.29 23.31
CA GLU A 655 10.38 -15.64 23.80
C GLU A 655 11.39 -15.62 24.96
N VAL A 656 12.43 -14.77 24.91
CA VAL A 656 13.38 -14.58 26.02
C VAL A 656 12.65 -14.13 27.29
N TRP A 657 11.74 -13.15 27.19
CA TRP A 657 10.94 -12.68 28.33
C TRP A 657 9.98 -13.76 28.85
N GLU A 658 9.34 -14.54 27.97
CA GLU A 658 8.43 -15.62 28.35
C GLU A 658 9.16 -16.76 29.07
N VAL A 659 10.32 -17.19 28.57
CA VAL A 659 11.14 -18.24 29.19
C VAL A 659 11.66 -17.79 30.55
N ALA A 660 12.12 -16.54 30.68
CA ALA A 660 12.53 -15.99 31.97
C ALA A 660 11.37 -16.02 32.97
N ALA A 661 10.20 -15.49 32.60
CA ALA A 661 9.01 -15.48 33.44
C ALA A 661 8.54 -16.90 33.80
N GLN A 662 8.69 -17.88 32.90
CA GLN A 662 8.39 -19.28 33.16
C GLN A 662 9.27 -19.85 34.27
N LEU A 663 10.58 -19.64 34.22
CA LEU A 663 11.50 -20.14 35.25
C LEU A 663 11.17 -19.55 36.62
N PHE A 664 10.93 -18.23 36.69
CA PHE A 664 10.53 -17.56 37.93
C PHE A 664 9.16 -18.04 38.44
N GLY A 665 8.17 -18.16 37.57
CA GLY A 665 6.82 -18.60 37.94
C GLY A 665 6.76 -20.05 38.40
N LEU A 666 7.56 -20.95 37.81
CA LEU A 666 7.69 -22.33 38.29
C LEU A 666 8.35 -22.38 39.68
N ALA A 667 9.46 -21.65 39.87
CA ALA A 667 10.14 -21.59 41.17
C ALA A 667 9.22 -21.02 42.27
N LEU A 668 8.53 -19.93 41.99
CA LEU A 668 7.56 -19.32 42.90
C LEU A 668 6.37 -20.26 43.17
N GLY A 669 5.87 -20.96 42.14
CA GLY A 669 4.79 -21.93 42.28
C GLY A 669 5.15 -23.10 43.19
N ILE A 670 6.38 -23.61 43.11
CA ILE A 670 6.88 -24.66 44.00
C ILE A 670 6.98 -24.13 45.43
N LEU A 671 7.50 -22.92 45.63
CA LEU A 671 7.57 -22.29 46.95
C LEU A 671 6.18 -22.11 47.57
N VAL A 672 5.20 -21.65 46.77
CA VAL A 672 3.79 -21.56 47.21
C VAL A 672 3.25 -22.94 47.59
N LEU A 673 3.57 -24.00 46.85
CA LEU A 673 3.16 -25.35 47.20
C LEU A 673 3.82 -25.89 48.48
N ASP A 674 5.01 -25.43 48.83
CA ASP A 674 5.72 -25.83 50.05
C ASP A 674 5.17 -25.12 51.31
N ALA A 675 4.38 -24.05 51.13
CA ALA A 675 3.79 -23.33 52.25
C ALA A 675 2.79 -24.20 53.04
N PRO A 676 2.84 -24.14 54.39
CA PRO A 676 2.08 -25.04 55.24
C PRO A 676 0.56 -24.87 55.01
N GLY A 677 -0.12 -26.00 54.79
CA GLY A 677 -1.58 -26.06 54.63
C GLY A 677 -2.09 -26.02 53.20
N ILE A 678 -1.27 -25.64 52.20
CA ILE A 678 -1.71 -25.61 50.79
C ILE A 678 -1.87 -27.03 50.22
N GLN A 679 -0.90 -27.92 50.40
CA GLN A 679 -1.02 -29.31 49.90
C GLN A 679 -2.00 -30.17 50.73
N SER A 680 -2.19 -29.82 52.00
CA SER A 680 -2.98 -30.59 52.96
C SER A 680 -4.49 -30.36 52.79
N SER A 681 -4.92 -29.16 52.38
CA SER A 681 -6.33 -28.78 52.25
C SER A 681 -6.68 -28.39 50.82
N TYR A 682 -7.65 -29.09 50.22
CA TYR A 682 -8.18 -28.74 48.91
C TYR A 682 -8.69 -27.30 48.85
N MET A 683 -9.43 -26.88 49.89
CA MET A 683 -10.04 -25.56 49.95
C MET A 683 -8.97 -24.45 49.94
N THR A 684 -7.88 -24.65 50.69
CA THR A 684 -6.76 -23.70 50.71
C THR A 684 -6.07 -23.63 49.35
N LEU A 685 -5.83 -24.76 48.68
CA LEU A 685 -5.26 -24.79 47.34
C LEU A 685 -6.15 -24.09 46.31
N ALA A 686 -7.46 -24.37 46.34
CA ALA A 686 -8.43 -23.77 45.42
C ALA A 686 -8.56 -22.25 45.63
N LEU A 687 -8.58 -21.77 46.88
CA LEU A 687 -8.63 -20.34 47.20
C LEU A 687 -7.33 -19.62 46.80
N THR A 688 -6.17 -20.23 47.05
CA THR A 688 -4.89 -19.69 46.60
C THR A 688 -4.82 -19.61 45.07
N TRP A 689 -5.27 -20.66 44.37
CA TRP A 689 -5.35 -20.64 42.91
C TRP A 689 -6.31 -19.58 42.39
N MET A 690 -7.52 -19.46 42.96
CA MET A 690 -8.50 -18.45 42.58
C MET A 690 -7.94 -17.03 42.75
N SER A 691 -7.29 -16.76 43.89
CA SER A 691 -6.68 -15.46 44.17
C SER A 691 -5.57 -15.13 43.17
N MET A 692 -4.68 -16.09 42.91
CA MET A 692 -3.62 -15.95 41.91
C MET A 692 -4.18 -15.80 40.50
N ARG A 693 -5.28 -16.49 40.16
CA ARG A 693 -5.91 -16.41 38.84
C ARG A 693 -6.60 -15.05 38.62
N LEU A 694 -7.25 -14.50 39.63
CA LEU A 694 -7.81 -13.14 39.56
C LEU A 694 -6.70 -12.10 39.37
N LEU A 695 -5.59 -12.23 40.11
CA LEU A 695 -4.42 -11.37 39.91
C LEU A 695 -3.86 -11.50 38.49
N HIS A 696 -3.74 -12.72 37.97
CA HIS A 696 -3.31 -12.97 36.60
C HIS A 696 -4.23 -12.30 35.56
N LEU A 697 -5.55 -12.45 35.70
CA LEU A 697 -6.52 -11.85 34.79
C LEU A 697 -6.48 -10.32 34.86
N TRP A 698 -6.29 -9.77 36.05
CA TRP A 698 -6.11 -8.33 36.23
C TRP A 698 -4.83 -7.81 35.58
N LEU A 699 -3.68 -8.48 35.79
CA LEU A 699 -2.42 -8.14 35.13
C LEU A 699 -2.50 -8.28 33.60
N ARG A 700 -3.19 -9.32 33.12
CA ARG A 700 -3.48 -9.53 31.69
C ARG A 700 -4.30 -8.38 31.11
N TYR A 701 -5.31 -7.92 31.85
CA TYR A 701 -6.10 -6.77 31.44
C TYR A 701 -5.25 -5.49 31.39
N GLN A 702 -4.40 -5.27 32.38
CA GLN A 702 -3.46 -4.13 32.38
C GLN A 702 -2.50 -4.19 31.18
N SER A 703 -1.88 -5.35 30.92
CA SER A 703 -0.94 -5.48 29.78
C SER A 703 -1.65 -5.24 28.44
N LEU A 704 -2.85 -5.78 28.24
CA LEU A 704 -3.62 -5.53 27.02
C LEU A 704 -4.15 -4.09 26.91
N SER A 705 -4.38 -3.41 28.03
CA SER A 705 -4.82 -2.02 28.04
C SER A 705 -3.71 -1.07 27.61
N ALA A 706 -2.44 -1.40 27.87
CA ALA A 706 -1.28 -0.63 27.43
C ALA A 706 -1.10 -0.63 25.89
N LEU A 707 -1.61 -1.64 25.19
CA LEU A 707 -1.51 -1.72 23.72
C LEU A 707 -2.25 -0.56 23.02
N LYS A 708 -1.58 0.16 22.14
CA LYS A 708 -2.11 1.25 21.33
C LYS A 708 -2.15 0.83 19.86
N PHE A 709 -3.16 0.05 19.49
CA PHE A 709 -3.38 -0.27 18.08
C PHE A 709 -3.69 1.00 17.29
N ASN A 710 -3.06 1.14 16.12
CA ASN A 710 -3.31 2.26 15.21
C ASN A 710 -4.80 2.34 14.86
N THR A 711 -5.51 3.28 15.49
CA THR A 711 -6.95 3.55 15.31
C THR A 711 -7.30 3.74 13.84
N VAL A 712 -6.36 4.27 13.06
CA VAL A 712 -6.41 4.42 11.61
C VAL A 712 -6.74 3.11 10.90
N LYS A 713 -6.16 1.97 11.28
CA LYS A 713 -6.42 0.68 10.63
C LYS A 713 -7.85 0.19 10.90
N ALA A 714 -8.34 0.38 12.13
CA ALA A 714 -9.72 0.06 12.50
C ALA A 714 -10.73 0.99 11.79
N LEU A 715 -10.41 2.27 11.67
CA LEU A 715 -11.24 3.27 10.98
C LEU A 715 -11.27 3.03 9.46
N LEU A 716 -10.14 2.66 8.86
CA LEU A 716 -10.05 2.24 7.46
C LEU A 716 -10.90 1.00 7.18
N LYS A 717 -10.92 0.03 8.11
CA LYS A 717 -11.74 -1.17 8.02
C LYS A 717 -13.23 -0.85 8.18
N LEU A 718 -13.59 0.01 9.13
CA LEU A 718 -14.96 0.45 9.37
C LEU A 718 -15.55 1.12 8.12
N TYR A 719 -14.79 2.03 7.51
CA TYR A 719 -15.19 2.72 6.30
C TYR A 719 -14.83 1.95 5.02
N SER A 720 -14.47 0.66 5.08
CA SER A 720 -13.99 -0.10 3.90
C SER A 720 -14.96 -0.08 2.71
N ARG A 721 -16.26 0.01 2.97
CA ARG A 721 -17.33 0.11 1.95
C ARG A 721 -17.58 1.52 1.44
N GLU A 722 -17.18 2.53 2.21
CA GLU A 722 -17.36 3.94 1.87
C GLU A 722 -16.11 4.52 1.22
N ARG A 723 -16.33 5.52 0.36
CA ARG A 723 -15.26 6.30 -0.30
C ARG A 723 -14.91 7.57 0.47
N TYR A 724 -15.27 7.64 1.74
CA TYR A 724 -14.90 8.72 2.64
C TYR A 724 -14.69 8.16 4.04
N ILE A 725 -14.14 8.98 4.92
CA ILE A 725 -13.84 8.68 6.31
C ILE A 725 -14.23 9.91 7.12
N LEU A 726 -15.01 9.72 8.19
CA LEU A 726 -15.34 10.79 9.13
C LEU A 726 -14.50 10.70 10.39
N VAL A 727 -14.02 11.87 10.83
CA VAL A 727 -13.39 12.06 12.14
C VAL A 727 -14.11 13.21 12.83
N VAL A 728 -14.55 12.97 14.06
CA VAL A 728 -15.19 14.00 14.89
C VAL A 728 -14.11 14.62 15.76
N SER A 729 -13.92 15.95 15.68
CA SER A 729 -13.04 16.67 16.60
C SER A 729 -13.87 17.07 17.83
N SER A 730 -13.45 16.63 19.01
CA SER A 730 -14.15 16.91 20.27
C SER A 730 -13.41 17.93 21.16
N GLU A 731 -12.60 18.80 20.56
CA GLU A 731 -11.72 19.69 21.34
C GLU A 731 -12.44 20.87 22.02
N ASP A 732 -13.63 21.29 21.55
CA ASP A 732 -14.38 22.36 22.20
C ASP A 732 -15.87 22.01 22.32
N GLN A 733 -16.44 22.10 23.53
CA GLN A 733 -17.87 21.84 23.80
C GLN A 733 -18.84 22.83 23.10
N ILE A 734 -18.32 23.77 22.32
CA ILE A 734 -19.10 24.88 21.73
C ILE A 734 -19.41 24.62 20.25
N ASP A 735 -18.57 23.89 19.51
CA ASP A 735 -18.75 23.65 18.07
C ASP A 735 -18.56 22.17 17.70
N PHE A 736 -19.62 21.52 17.21
CA PHE A 736 -19.54 20.16 16.68
C PHE A 736 -18.85 20.15 15.31
N LYS A 737 -17.58 19.76 15.29
CA LYS A 737 -16.76 19.74 14.07
C LYS A 737 -16.56 18.32 13.55
N ILE A 738 -16.96 18.09 12.30
CA ILE A 738 -16.69 16.85 11.58
C ILE A 738 -15.72 17.13 10.45
N LEU A 739 -14.61 16.40 10.45
CA LEU A 739 -13.65 16.33 9.35
C LEU A 739 -14.02 15.17 8.44
N ILE A 740 -14.23 15.46 7.16
CA ILE A 740 -14.52 14.46 6.13
C ILE A 740 -13.29 14.30 5.23
N SER A 741 -12.69 13.12 5.22
CA SER A 741 -11.60 12.77 4.31
C SER A 741 -12.12 11.84 3.21
N PHE A 742 -12.01 12.24 1.95
CA PHE A 742 -12.44 11.43 0.81
C PHE A 742 -11.32 10.51 0.32
N LYS A 743 -11.64 9.24 0.08
CA LYS A 743 -10.74 8.27 -0.56
C LYS A 743 -10.68 8.53 -2.06
N ALA A 744 -9.58 8.08 -2.69
CA ALA A 744 -9.44 8.14 -4.15
C ALA A 744 -10.67 7.53 -4.85
N GLY A 745 -11.25 8.30 -5.77
CA GLY A 745 -12.45 7.92 -6.52
C GLY A 745 -13.78 8.09 -5.78
N ALA A 746 -13.86 8.97 -4.77
CA ALA A 746 -15.12 9.42 -4.20
C ALA A 746 -16.02 10.08 -5.27
N THR A 747 -17.31 9.73 -5.25
CA THR A 747 -18.31 10.26 -6.19
C THR A 747 -19.18 11.33 -5.53
N SER A 748 -20.02 12.02 -6.30
CA SER A 748 -21.01 12.95 -5.73
C SER A 748 -21.97 12.26 -4.76
N GLN A 749 -22.24 10.98 -4.96
CA GLN A 749 -22.97 10.15 -4.01
C GLN A 749 -22.19 9.94 -2.70
N SER A 750 -20.86 9.79 -2.75
CA SER A 750 -20.02 9.70 -1.56
C SER A 750 -20.07 10.98 -0.72
N VAL A 751 -20.14 12.15 -1.37
CA VAL A 751 -20.32 13.45 -0.69
C VAL A 751 -21.71 13.56 -0.06
N LEU A 752 -22.77 13.14 -0.77
CA LEU A 752 -24.12 13.13 -0.20
C LEU A 752 -24.25 12.17 0.98
N ARG A 753 -23.62 10.99 0.89
CA ARG A 753 -23.56 10.02 1.99
C ARG A 753 -22.82 10.59 3.20
N SER A 754 -21.68 11.24 2.98
CA SER A 754 -20.93 11.87 4.07
C SER A 754 -21.71 13.00 4.73
N LEU A 755 -22.41 13.82 3.95
CA LEU A 755 -23.24 14.91 4.49
C LEU A 755 -24.43 14.37 5.29
N TRP A 756 -25.09 13.31 4.79
CA TRP A 756 -26.17 12.65 5.51
C TRP A 756 -25.65 12.08 6.84
N GLN A 757 -24.52 11.38 6.81
CA GLN A 757 -23.93 10.78 8.00
C GLN A 757 -23.49 11.85 9.00
N SER A 758 -22.89 12.95 8.54
CA SER A 758 -22.53 14.09 9.38
C SER A 758 -23.75 14.74 10.05
N TYR A 759 -24.85 14.90 9.32
CA TYR A 759 -26.10 15.43 9.87
C TYR A 759 -26.70 14.47 10.91
N TRP A 760 -26.74 13.17 10.61
CA TRP A 760 -27.23 12.16 11.54
C TRP A 760 -26.40 12.15 12.83
N LEU A 761 -25.06 12.18 12.69
CA LEU A 761 -24.13 12.26 13.82
C LEU A 761 -24.36 13.52 14.64
N HIS A 762 -24.54 14.69 14.02
CA HIS A 762 -24.82 15.93 14.75
C HIS A 762 -26.09 15.84 15.62
N GLU A 763 -27.18 15.28 15.09
CA GLU A 763 -28.45 15.14 15.83
C GLU A 763 -28.40 14.09 16.95
N HIS A 764 -27.51 13.08 16.83
CA HIS A 764 -27.46 11.92 17.72
C HIS A 764 -26.12 11.76 18.45
N TRP A 765 -25.28 12.80 18.49
CA TRP A 765 -24.00 12.73 19.18
C TRP A 765 -24.19 12.82 20.69
N GLU A 766 -23.80 11.78 21.41
CA GLU A 766 -23.99 11.71 22.87
C GLU A 766 -22.80 12.29 23.67
N GLY A 767 -21.81 12.90 23.00
CA GLY A 767 -20.64 13.51 23.63
C GLY A 767 -19.46 12.56 23.88
N SER A 768 -18.39 13.08 24.48
CA SER A 768 -17.07 12.42 24.61
C SER A 768 -17.01 11.24 25.60
N ASN A 769 -18.09 10.97 26.36
CA ASN A 769 -18.11 9.91 27.36
C ASN A 769 -18.45 8.52 26.79
N ASN A 770 -18.99 8.44 25.57
CA ASN A 770 -19.29 7.18 24.87
C ASN A 770 -18.27 6.91 23.75
N ASN A 771 -18.02 5.64 23.43
CA ASN A 771 -17.03 5.22 22.43
C ASN A 771 -17.37 5.81 21.05
N ALA A 772 -16.62 6.84 20.63
CA ALA A 772 -16.80 7.53 19.34
C ALA A 772 -16.80 6.57 18.15
N PHE A 773 -16.02 5.48 18.23
CA PHE A 773 -15.95 4.47 17.18
C PHE A 773 -17.27 3.71 17.01
N ASP A 774 -17.96 3.39 18.11
CA ASP A 774 -19.26 2.71 18.06
C ASP A 774 -20.37 3.63 17.54
N GLN A 775 -20.32 4.92 17.88
CA GLN A 775 -21.23 5.93 17.34
C GLN A 775 -21.04 6.10 15.82
N LEU A 776 -19.79 6.14 15.34
CA LEU A 776 -19.48 6.14 13.90
C LEU A 776 -19.98 4.87 13.22
N LYS A 777 -19.80 3.69 13.83
CA LYS A 777 -20.31 2.43 13.30
C LYS A 777 -21.83 2.41 13.20
N ASN A 778 -22.54 2.87 14.24
CA ASN A 778 -24.00 2.93 14.24
C ASN A 778 -24.53 3.92 13.18
N SER A 779 -23.87 5.06 13.00
CA SER A 779 -24.26 6.02 11.97
C SER A 779 -24.16 5.43 10.55
N LEU A 780 -23.18 4.56 10.28
CA LEU A 780 -23.06 3.87 8.99
C LEU A 780 -24.17 2.83 8.77
N VAL A 781 -24.61 2.13 9.82
CA VAL A 781 -25.74 1.19 9.73
C VAL A 781 -27.02 1.93 9.33
N HIS A 782 -27.30 3.08 9.96
CA HIS A 782 -28.49 3.87 9.63
C HIS A 782 -28.39 4.57 8.27
N LEU A 783 -27.17 4.94 7.85
CA LEU A 783 -26.92 5.42 6.50
C LEU A 783 -27.33 4.35 5.48
N ASP A 784 -26.91 3.10 5.66
CA ASP A 784 -27.27 2.01 4.75
C ASP A 784 -28.78 1.76 4.69
N GLU A 785 -29.49 1.89 5.81
CA GLU A 785 -30.94 1.65 5.87
C GLU A 785 -31.79 2.78 5.27
N ARG A 786 -31.37 4.04 5.45
CA ARG A 786 -32.23 5.21 5.20
C ARG A 786 -31.78 6.11 4.05
N PHE A 787 -30.58 5.90 3.51
CA PHE A 787 -30.06 6.77 2.46
C PHE A 787 -30.90 6.72 1.17
N ASP A 788 -31.46 5.57 0.79
CA ASP A 788 -32.32 5.46 -0.39
C ASP A 788 -33.64 6.25 -0.24
N SER A 789 -34.21 6.24 0.98
CA SER A 789 -35.39 7.06 1.29
C SER A 789 -35.07 8.56 1.19
N PHE A 790 -33.87 8.95 1.61
CA PHE A 790 -33.37 10.31 1.45
C PHE A 790 -33.20 10.70 -0.03
N LEU A 791 -32.68 9.81 -0.89
CA LEU A 791 -32.57 10.05 -2.33
C LEU A 791 -33.96 10.22 -2.98
N GLN A 792 -34.94 9.38 -2.62
CA GLN A 792 -36.31 9.52 -3.12
C GLN A 792 -36.97 10.85 -2.71
N LEU A 793 -36.66 11.34 -1.50
CA LEU A 793 -37.14 12.65 -1.04
C LEU A 793 -36.49 13.79 -1.82
N LEU A 794 -35.21 13.69 -2.15
CA LEU A 794 -34.52 14.66 -3.03
C LEU A 794 -35.14 14.69 -4.43
N GLU A 795 -35.39 13.53 -5.03
CA GLU A 795 -36.04 13.42 -6.34
C GLU A 795 -37.47 13.97 -6.34
N LYS A 796 -38.27 13.64 -5.31
CA LYS A 796 -39.61 14.23 -5.12
C LYS A 796 -39.57 15.74 -4.95
N ALA A 797 -38.49 16.28 -4.39
CA ALA A 797 -38.29 17.70 -4.23
C ALA A 797 -37.71 18.38 -5.48
N GLY A 798 -37.61 17.67 -6.61
CA GLY A 798 -37.20 18.20 -7.91
C GLY A 798 -35.69 18.16 -8.17
N TRP A 799 -34.91 17.47 -7.34
CA TRP A 799 -33.46 17.32 -7.55
C TRP A 799 -33.16 16.07 -8.39
N ASP A 800 -32.46 16.27 -9.51
CA ASP A 800 -31.92 15.15 -10.29
C ASP A 800 -30.63 14.63 -9.63
N SER A 801 -30.76 13.50 -8.94
CA SER A 801 -29.67 12.81 -8.23
C SER A 801 -28.51 12.43 -9.16
N GLN A 802 -28.75 12.30 -10.48
CA GLN A 802 -27.73 11.97 -11.49
C GLN A 802 -27.00 13.19 -12.05
N GLN A 803 -27.52 14.41 -11.84
CA GLN A 803 -26.92 15.67 -12.32
C GLN A 803 -26.25 16.52 -11.23
N LEU A 804 -26.29 16.08 -9.97
CA LEU A 804 -25.64 16.74 -8.83
C LEU A 804 -24.11 16.75 -8.98
N LYS A 805 -23.57 17.80 -9.61
CA LYS A 805 -22.13 18.03 -9.76
C LYS A 805 -21.53 18.68 -8.50
N LEU A 806 -21.37 17.89 -7.44
CA LEU A 806 -20.57 18.31 -6.28
C LEU A 806 -19.09 18.27 -6.68
N LYS A 807 -18.45 19.45 -6.74
CA LYS A 807 -17.03 19.57 -7.06
C LYS A 807 -16.20 19.02 -5.89
N VAL A 808 -15.49 17.92 -6.13
CA VAL A 808 -14.40 17.46 -5.27
C VAL A 808 -13.10 18.02 -5.88
N PRO A 809 -12.27 18.77 -5.12
CA PRO A 809 -11.00 19.29 -5.62
C PRO A 809 -10.12 18.17 -6.18
N LYS A 810 -9.44 18.43 -7.31
CA LYS A 810 -8.64 17.44 -8.05
C LYS A 810 -7.13 17.55 -7.80
N SER A 811 -6.68 18.44 -6.93
CA SER A 811 -5.25 18.71 -6.66
C SER A 811 -4.97 18.77 -5.16
N VAL A 812 -3.82 18.21 -4.76
CA VAL A 812 -3.22 18.32 -3.42
C VAL A 812 -2.71 19.76 -3.22
N LEU A 813 -3.02 20.40 -2.09
CA LEU A 813 -2.45 21.68 -1.68
C LEU A 813 -1.73 21.46 -0.35
N THR A 814 -0.40 21.46 -0.37
CA THR A 814 0.47 21.54 0.82
C THR A 814 0.89 22.99 1.04
N GLU A 815 0.64 23.55 2.22
CA GLU A 815 1.39 24.72 2.71
C GLU A 815 2.67 24.21 3.38
N GLU A 816 3.83 24.64 2.88
CA GLU A 816 5.06 24.64 3.65
C GLU A 816 4.92 25.70 4.74
N ILE A 817 5.07 25.31 6.01
CA ILE A 817 5.36 26.25 7.09
C ILE A 817 6.79 26.71 6.84
N ASP A 818 6.93 27.81 6.10
CA ASP A 818 8.17 28.55 6.02
C ASP A 818 8.58 28.90 7.47
N SER A 819 9.73 28.36 7.87
CA SER A 819 10.44 28.79 9.05
C SER A 819 10.74 30.27 8.91
N ALA A 820 9.93 31.11 9.56
CA ALA A 820 10.20 32.52 9.72
C ALA A 820 11.60 32.69 10.33
N GLU A 821 12.39 33.49 9.64
CA GLU A 821 13.67 34.00 10.09
C GLU A 821 13.60 34.48 11.55
N SER A 822 14.51 34.00 12.38
CA SER A 822 14.95 34.74 13.54
C SER A 822 16.45 34.52 13.74
N HIS A 823 17.17 35.63 13.75
CA HIS A 823 18.56 35.85 14.12
C HIS A 823 19.14 34.94 15.20
#